data_AF-A0A8C8Z0T0-F1
#
_entry.id   AF-A0A8C8Z0T0-F1
#
_cell.length_a   1.000
_cell.length_b   1.000
_cell.length_c   1.000
_cell.angle_alpha   90.00
_cell.angle_beta   90.00
_cell.angle_gamma   90.00
#
_symmetry.space_group_name_H-M   'P 1'
#
loop_
_entity.id
_entity.type
_entity.pdbx_description
1 polymer ?
#
loop_
_entity_poly.entity_id
_entity_poly.type
_entity_poly.pdbx_seq_one_letter_code
_entity_poly.pdbx_strand_id
1 'polypeptide(L)'
;MAAQVTLEDALSNVDLLEELPLPDQQPCIEPPPSSLLYQPNFNTNFEDRNAFVTGIARYIEQATVHSSMVMGFGLYLMDGSVSNIYKLDAKKRINLSKIDKYFKQLQVVPLFGDMQIELARYIKTSAHYEENKSRWMCTSSSSSPQYNICEQMIQIREDHMRFISELARYSNSEVVTGSGRQEAQKTDSEYRKLFDLALQGLQLLSQWSAHVMEVYSWKLVHPTDKYSNKDCPDNAEEYERATRYNYTSEEKFALVEVIAMIKGLQVLMGRMESVFNHAIRHTVYAALQDFAQVTLREPLRQAIKKKKNVIQSVLQAIRKTVCDWETGHEPFNDPALRGEKDPKSGFDIKVPRRAVGPSSTQLYMVRTMLESLIADKSGSKKTLRSSLEGPTILDIEKFHRESFFYTHLINFSETLQQCCDLSQLWFREFFLELTMGRRIQFPIEMSMPWILTDHILETKEASMMEYVLYSLDLYNDSAHYALTRFNKQFLYDEIEAEVNLCFDQFVYKLADQIFAYYKVMAGSLLLDKRLRSECKNQGATIHLPPSNRYETLLKQRHVQLLGRSIDLNRLITQRVSAAMYKSLELAIGRFESEDLTSIVELDGLLEINRMTHKLLSRYLTLDSFDAMFREANHNVSAPYGRITLHVFWELNYDFLPNYCYNGSTNRFVRTVLPFSQEFQRDKQPNAQPQYLHGSKALNLAYSSIYGSYRNFVGPPHFQVICRLLGYQGIAVVMEELLKVVKSLLQGTILQYVKTLMEVMPKICRLPRHEYGSPGILEFFHHQLKDIVEYAELKTVCFQNLREVGNAILFCLLIEQSLSLEEVCDLLHAAPFQNILPRVHVKEGERLDAKMKRLESKYAPLHLVPLIERLGTPQQIAIAREGDLLTKERLCCGLSMFEVILTRIRTFLDDPIWRGPLPSNGVMHVDECVEFHRLWSAMQFVYCIPVGTHEFTVEQCFGDGLHWAGCMIIVLLGQQRRFAVLDFCYHLLKVQKHDGKDEIIKNVPLKKMVERIRKFQILNDEIITILDKYLKSGDGESTPVEHVRCFQPPIHQSLASS
;
A
#
# COMPACT_ATOMS: atom_id res chain seq x y z
N MET A 1 15.84 36.76 -45.97
CA MET A 1 15.82 37.66 -44.80
C MET A 1 17.11 38.43 -44.80
N ALA A 2 17.06 39.76 -44.85
CA ALA A 2 18.25 40.61 -44.81
C ALA A 2 18.90 40.47 -43.42
N ALA A 3 20.14 39.96 -43.37
CA ALA A 3 20.89 39.90 -42.12
C ALA A 3 21.17 41.34 -41.65
N GLN A 4 20.76 41.68 -40.42
CA GLN A 4 21.17 42.93 -39.77
C GLN A 4 22.70 42.87 -39.58
N VAL A 5 23.43 43.68 -40.34
CA VAL A 5 24.87 43.87 -40.20
C VAL A 5 25.10 44.82 -39.02
N THR A 6 25.98 44.46 -38.09
CA THR A 6 26.30 45.33 -36.94
C THR A 6 27.19 46.50 -37.37
N LEU A 7 27.23 47.59 -36.59
CA LEU A 7 28.09 48.74 -36.91
C LEU A 7 29.57 48.35 -36.92
N GLU A 8 29.97 47.46 -36.01
CA GLU A 8 31.32 46.91 -35.92
C GLU A 8 31.69 46.06 -37.16
N ASP A 9 30.75 45.28 -37.70
CA ASP A 9 30.97 44.54 -38.95
C ASP A 9 31.12 45.48 -40.15
N ALA A 10 30.36 46.59 -40.18
CA ALA A 10 30.48 47.62 -41.21
C ALA A 10 31.81 48.38 -41.13
N LEU A 11 32.28 48.70 -39.93
CA LEU A 11 33.60 49.32 -39.70
C LEU A 11 34.74 48.36 -40.06
N SER A 12 34.64 47.08 -39.68
CA SER A 12 35.63 46.06 -40.05
C SER A 12 35.79 45.91 -41.57
N ASN A 13 34.69 46.07 -42.32
CA ASN A 13 34.74 46.09 -43.79
C ASN A 13 35.44 47.34 -44.36
N VAL A 14 35.40 48.48 -43.66
CA VAL A 14 36.15 49.70 -44.05
C VAL A 14 37.63 49.53 -43.71
N ASP A 15 37.96 48.97 -42.55
CA ASP A 15 39.35 48.69 -42.14
C ASP A 15 40.04 47.75 -43.14
N LEU A 16 39.32 46.76 -43.66
CA LEU A 16 39.79 45.87 -44.75
C LEU A 16 40.20 46.61 -46.02
N LEU A 17 39.62 47.80 -46.30
CA LEU A 17 40.01 48.64 -47.44
C LEU A 17 41.30 49.41 -47.16
N GLU A 18 41.55 49.80 -45.90
CA GLU A 18 42.77 50.50 -45.47
C GLU A 18 43.99 49.57 -45.43
N GLU A 19 43.78 48.27 -45.17
CA GLU A 19 44.84 47.24 -45.14
C GLU A 19 45.25 46.70 -46.53
N LEU A 20 44.60 47.13 -47.61
CA LEU A 20 44.95 46.70 -48.98
C LEU A 20 46.32 47.28 -49.40
N PRO A 21 47.32 46.44 -49.70
CA PRO A 21 48.61 46.93 -50.16
C PRO A 21 48.48 47.58 -51.55
N LEU A 22 48.72 48.90 -51.62
CA LEU A 22 48.84 49.64 -52.88
C LEU A 22 50.26 49.42 -53.48
N PRO A 23 50.39 49.34 -54.81
CA PRO A 23 51.67 49.05 -55.46
C PRO A 23 52.54 50.31 -55.57
N ASP A 24 53.07 50.83 -54.46
CA ASP A 24 54.11 51.88 -54.51
C ASP A 24 55.32 51.50 -53.63
N GLN A 25 56.48 51.45 -54.28
CA GLN A 25 57.77 51.06 -53.72
C GLN A 25 58.48 52.24 -53.06
N GLN A 26 58.88 52.10 -51.79
CA GLN A 26 60.01 52.87 -51.24
C GLN A 26 60.90 51.98 -50.34
N PRO A 27 62.23 52.01 -50.50
CA PRO A 27 63.14 51.16 -49.74
C PRO A 27 63.48 51.79 -48.38
N CYS A 28 63.35 51.02 -47.30
CA CYS A 28 63.98 51.31 -46.02
C CYS A 28 65.09 50.28 -45.78
N ILE A 29 66.31 50.80 -45.60
CA ILE A 29 67.53 50.05 -45.27
C ILE A 29 67.45 49.67 -43.79
N GLU A 30 67.47 48.37 -43.48
CA GLU A 30 67.68 47.86 -42.12
C GLU A 30 69.05 47.14 -42.00
N PRO A 31 69.79 47.36 -40.90
CA PRO A 31 71.12 46.79 -40.63
C PRO A 31 71.09 45.28 -40.30
N PRO A 32 72.24 44.58 -40.39
CA PRO A 32 72.33 43.12 -40.42
C PRO A 32 72.02 42.45 -39.06
N PRO A 33 71.41 41.25 -39.07
CA PRO A 33 71.16 40.47 -37.86
C PRO A 33 72.43 39.77 -37.35
N SER A 34 72.75 39.98 -36.08
CA SER A 34 73.73 39.21 -35.31
C SER A 34 73.25 37.78 -35.05
N SER A 35 74.12 36.80 -35.28
CA SER A 35 73.85 35.37 -35.09
C SER A 35 73.78 34.98 -33.61
N LEU A 36 72.66 34.38 -33.18
CA LEU A 36 72.57 33.64 -31.91
C LEU A 36 72.62 32.14 -32.23
N LEU A 37 73.68 31.48 -31.75
CA LEU A 37 73.83 30.02 -31.75
C LEU A 37 72.85 29.40 -30.74
N TYR A 38 71.89 28.62 -31.22
CA TYR A 38 71.16 27.67 -30.38
C TYR A 38 71.90 26.33 -30.39
N GLN A 39 72.36 25.89 -29.23
CA GLN A 39 72.84 24.53 -29.01
C GLN A 39 71.70 23.73 -28.39
N PRO A 40 71.16 22.69 -29.05
CA PRO A 40 70.17 21.82 -28.43
C PRO A 40 70.84 21.00 -27.33
N ASN A 41 70.41 21.21 -26.08
CA ASN A 41 70.76 20.34 -24.97
C ASN A 41 69.76 19.17 -24.94
N PHE A 42 70.22 17.96 -25.26
CA PHE A 42 69.42 16.73 -25.21
C PHE A 42 69.45 16.04 -23.84
N ASN A 43 69.74 16.78 -22.76
CA ASN A 43 69.76 16.19 -21.44
C ASN A 43 68.34 15.80 -20.99
N THR A 44 68.11 14.50 -20.90
CA THR A 44 66.82 13.85 -20.57
C THR A 44 66.57 13.73 -19.06
N ASN A 45 67.36 14.38 -18.22
CA ASN A 45 67.19 14.39 -16.77
C ASN A 45 66.39 15.60 -16.27
N PHE A 46 65.17 15.77 -16.77
CA PHE A 46 64.19 16.68 -16.15
C PHE A 46 63.40 15.90 -15.08
N GLU A 47 63.95 15.85 -13.87
CA GLU A 47 63.25 15.43 -12.65
C GLU A 47 62.38 16.57 -12.14
N ASP A 48 61.32 16.93 -12.87
CA ASP A 48 60.20 17.66 -12.27
C ASP A 48 58.88 17.35 -12.99
N ARG A 49 58.47 16.09 -12.85
CA ARG A 49 57.22 15.56 -13.41
C ARG A 49 55.97 16.14 -12.73
N ASN A 50 56.14 16.84 -11.59
CA ASN A 50 55.04 17.38 -10.79
C ASN A 50 54.70 18.84 -11.14
N ALA A 51 55.56 19.56 -11.87
CA ALA A 51 55.30 20.94 -12.30
C ALA A 51 54.56 21.05 -13.66
N PHE A 52 54.43 19.95 -14.42
CA PHE A 52 53.88 19.96 -15.78
C PHE A 52 52.49 19.31 -15.91
N VAL A 53 51.88 18.86 -14.80
CA VAL A 53 50.56 18.20 -14.77
C VAL A 53 49.44 19.12 -14.24
N THR A 54 49.72 20.40 -14.00
CA THR A 54 48.68 21.36 -13.62
C THR A 54 47.91 21.84 -14.86
N GLY A 55 46.77 21.18 -15.11
CA GLY A 55 45.74 21.69 -16.00
C GLY A 55 45.22 20.71 -17.05
N ILE A 56 45.26 19.39 -16.81
CA ILE A 56 44.64 18.41 -17.70
C ILE A 56 43.34 17.89 -17.06
N ALA A 57 42.23 18.27 -17.71
CA ALA A 57 40.90 17.66 -17.67
C ALA A 57 40.21 17.54 -16.29
N ARG A 58 39.36 18.52 -15.94
CA ARG A 58 38.27 18.32 -14.97
C ARG A 58 37.10 19.30 -15.24
N TYR A 59 36.04 18.74 -15.85
CA TYR A 59 34.62 19.16 -15.92
C TYR A 59 34.24 20.49 -16.62
N ILE A 60 33.04 20.54 -17.20
CA ILE A 60 32.37 21.77 -17.67
C ILE A 60 31.74 22.52 -16.48
N GLU A 61 31.23 21.77 -15.49
CA GLU A 61 30.72 22.25 -14.20
C GLU A 61 31.85 22.81 -13.33
N GLN A 62 32.90 22.02 -13.08
CA GLN A 62 34.11 22.54 -12.45
C GLN A 62 34.83 23.54 -13.33
N ALA A 63 34.80 23.52 -14.66
CA ALA A 63 35.40 24.64 -15.41
C ALA A 63 34.69 25.96 -15.08
N THR A 64 33.39 25.96 -14.80
CA THR A 64 32.66 27.17 -14.40
C THR A 64 32.92 27.51 -12.93
N VAL A 65 32.84 26.54 -12.01
CA VAL A 65 33.12 26.73 -10.57
C VAL A 65 34.60 27.04 -10.31
N HIS A 66 35.53 26.34 -10.94
CA HIS A 66 36.98 26.57 -10.93
C HIS A 66 37.32 27.85 -11.67
N SER A 67 36.66 28.22 -12.78
CA SER A 67 36.80 29.55 -13.37
C SER A 67 36.37 30.63 -12.38
N SER A 68 35.26 30.46 -11.66
CA SER A 68 34.83 31.41 -10.62
C SER A 68 35.78 31.44 -9.40
N MET A 69 36.29 30.30 -8.93
CA MET A 69 37.30 30.24 -7.86
C MET A 69 38.64 30.85 -8.32
N VAL A 70 39.06 30.60 -9.57
CA VAL A 70 40.26 31.17 -10.20
C VAL A 70 40.08 32.66 -10.44
N MET A 71 38.89 33.11 -10.84
CA MET A 71 38.55 34.53 -10.94
C MET A 71 38.70 35.19 -9.56
N GLY A 72 38.11 34.61 -8.52
CA GLY A 72 38.13 35.16 -7.16
C GLY A 72 39.54 35.21 -6.59
N PHE A 73 40.20 34.06 -6.53
CA PHE A 73 41.56 33.95 -5.98
C PHE A 73 42.59 34.66 -6.87
N GLY A 74 42.42 34.66 -8.19
CA GLY A 74 43.25 35.40 -9.12
C GLY A 74 43.16 36.91 -8.91
N LEU A 75 41.95 37.46 -8.75
CA LEU A 75 41.76 38.88 -8.39
C LEU A 75 42.40 39.19 -7.03
N TYR A 76 42.22 38.31 -6.05
CA TYR A 76 42.83 38.46 -4.73
C TYR A 76 44.37 38.54 -4.81
N LEU A 77 45.01 37.65 -5.58
CA LEU A 77 46.47 37.65 -5.79
C LEU A 77 46.95 38.85 -6.61
N MET A 78 46.14 39.33 -7.56
CA MET A 78 46.47 40.49 -8.40
C MET A 78 46.30 41.83 -7.67
N ASP A 79 45.61 41.86 -6.54
CA ASP A 79 45.35 43.05 -5.73
C ASP A 79 46.24 43.06 -4.48
N GLY A 80 47.50 43.45 -4.67
CA GLY A 80 48.53 43.46 -3.63
C GLY A 80 49.37 44.73 -3.63
N SER A 81 50.54 44.72 -2.98
CA SER A 81 51.39 45.91 -2.86
C SER A 81 51.94 46.43 -4.20
N VAL A 82 52.09 45.56 -5.21
CA VAL A 82 52.71 45.89 -6.51
C VAL A 82 51.66 46.12 -7.62
N SER A 83 50.49 45.52 -7.51
CA SER A 83 49.44 45.51 -8.55
C SER A 83 48.08 45.84 -7.94
N ASN A 84 47.23 46.53 -8.70
CA ASN A 84 45.91 46.95 -8.26
C ASN A 84 44.87 46.62 -9.34
N ILE A 85 43.87 45.82 -8.97
CA ILE A 85 42.87 45.30 -9.93
C ILE A 85 41.97 46.40 -10.50
N TYR A 86 41.66 47.44 -9.73
CA TYR A 86 40.82 48.55 -10.17
C TYR A 86 41.53 49.41 -11.23
N LYS A 87 42.85 49.57 -11.11
CA LYS A 87 43.67 50.22 -12.15
C LYS A 87 43.79 49.35 -13.41
N LEU A 88 43.85 48.02 -13.26
CA LEU A 88 43.85 47.11 -14.40
C LEU A 88 42.51 47.10 -15.14
N ASP A 89 41.40 47.20 -14.41
CA ASP A 89 40.05 47.36 -14.95
C ASP A 89 39.87 48.69 -15.69
N ALA A 90 40.39 49.79 -15.14
CA ALA A 90 40.40 51.09 -15.81
C ALA A 90 41.17 51.06 -17.14
N LYS A 91 42.21 50.23 -17.24
CA LYS A 91 42.96 49.95 -18.48
C LYS A 91 42.30 48.92 -19.38
N LYS A 92 41.09 48.44 -19.04
CA LYS A 92 40.36 47.35 -19.71
C LYS A 92 41.19 46.06 -19.87
N ARG A 93 42.16 45.84 -18.97
CA ARG A 93 43.02 44.64 -18.99
C ARG A 93 42.30 43.42 -18.44
N ILE A 94 41.34 43.66 -17.56
CA ILE A 94 40.36 42.75 -16.97
C ILE A 94 38.99 43.44 -17.00
N ASN A 95 37.92 42.70 -16.69
CA ASN A 95 36.56 43.25 -16.61
C ASN A 95 35.91 42.84 -15.28
N LEU A 96 35.99 43.71 -14.29
CA LEU A 96 35.46 43.46 -12.95
C LEU A 96 33.93 43.38 -12.96
N SER A 97 33.25 44.14 -13.82
CA SER A 97 31.78 44.11 -13.92
C SER A 97 31.23 42.74 -14.34
N LYS A 98 31.92 42.01 -15.22
CA LYS A 98 31.52 40.64 -15.58
C LYS A 98 31.68 39.68 -14.41
N ILE A 99 32.80 39.76 -13.69
CA ILE A 99 33.08 38.90 -12.53
C ILE A 99 32.10 39.19 -11.39
N ASP A 100 31.82 40.47 -11.11
CA ASP A 100 30.81 40.89 -10.14
C ASP A 100 29.43 40.30 -10.48
N LYS A 101 29.02 40.35 -11.75
CA LYS A 101 27.77 39.74 -12.19
C LYS A 101 27.76 38.22 -11.97
N TYR A 102 28.85 37.52 -12.26
CA TYR A 102 28.94 36.07 -12.02
C TYR A 102 28.88 35.73 -10.54
N PHE A 103 29.60 36.45 -9.68
CA PHE A 103 29.57 36.22 -8.22
C PHE A 103 28.25 36.63 -7.60
N LYS A 104 27.61 37.66 -8.17
CA LYS A 104 26.26 38.02 -7.77
C LYS A 104 25.26 36.97 -8.20
N GLN A 105 25.45 36.27 -9.32
CA GLN A 105 24.58 35.18 -9.75
C GLN A 105 24.86 33.92 -8.93
N LEU A 106 26.10 33.43 -8.88
CA LEU A 106 26.47 32.26 -8.09
C LEU A 106 27.41 32.71 -6.97
N GLN A 107 26.92 32.72 -5.73
CA GLN A 107 27.65 33.28 -4.58
C GLN A 107 28.54 32.26 -3.87
N VAL A 108 28.09 31.01 -3.78
CA VAL A 108 28.71 29.97 -2.96
C VAL A 108 28.88 28.73 -3.81
N VAL A 109 30.07 28.13 -3.74
CA VAL A 109 30.41 26.90 -4.45
C VAL A 109 31.22 25.96 -3.56
N PRO A 110 31.22 24.64 -3.84
CA PRO A 110 32.09 23.70 -3.14
C PRO A 110 33.56 24.02 -3.35
N LEU A 111 34.31 24.12 -2.25
CA LEU A 111 35.77 24.22 -2.29
C LEU A 111 36.37 22.81 -2.25
N PHE A 112 36.03 22.03 -1.21
CA PHE A 112 36.44 20.64 -1.07
C PHE A 112 35.57 19.93 -0.01
N GLY A 113 34.95 18.80 -0.36
CA GLY A 113 34.04 18.11 0.55
C GLY A 113 32.84 18.99 0.93
N ASP A 114 32.51 19.01 2.22
CA ASP A 114 31.50 19.91 2.82
C ASP A 114 32.03 21.32 3.11
N MET A 115 33.32 21.59 2.92
CA MET A 115 33.87 22.94 3.02
C MET A 115 33.52 23.74 1.76
N GLN A 116 32.79 24.82 1.96
CA GLN A 116 32.32 25.72 0.91
C GLN A 116 33.17 26.99 0.82
N ILE A 117 33.11 27.69 -0.32
CA ILE A 117 33.71 29.02 -0.47
C ILE A 117 32.66 30.05 -0.92
N GLU A 118 32.53 31.12 -0.13
CA GLU A 118 31.80 32.33 -0.53
C GLU A 118 32.69 33.14 -1.47
N LEU A 119 32.32 33.23 -2.75
CA LEU A 119 33.15 33.85 -3.79
C LEU A 119 33.40 35.34 -3.53
N ALA A 120 32.42 36.04 -2.96
CA ALA A 120 32.53 37.44 -2.57
C ALA A 120 33.59 37.67 -1.45
N ARG A 121 33.98 36.63 -0.70
CA ARG A 121 35.01 36.73 0.34
C ARG A 121 36.36 37.16 -0.23
N TYR A 122 36.74 36.66 -1.41
CA TYR A 122 37.99 37.06 -2.08
C TYR A 122 38.01 38.55 -2.40
N ILE A 123 36.85 39.12 -2.77
CA ILE A 123 36.71 40.55 -3.03
C ILE A 123 36.75 41.34 -1.73
N LYS A 124 35.97 40.95 -0.72
CA LYS A 124 35.88 41.64 0.59
C LYS A 124 37.23 41.71 1.31
N THR A 125 38.13 40.76 1.06
CA THR A 125 39.43 40.65 1.71
C THR A 125 40.60 41.14 0.85
N SER A 126 40.35 41.66 -0.35
CA SER A 126 41.41 42.18 -1.22
C SER A 126 41.99 43.49 -0.67
N ALA A 127 43.26 43.77 -0.97
CA ALA A 127 44.02 44.85 -0.34
C ALA A 127 43.40 46.24 -0.50
N HIS A 128 42.70 46.48 -1.61
CA HIS A 128 42.10 47.79 -1.93
C HIS A 128 40.56 47.75 -2.01
N TYR A 129 39.91 46.80 -1.33
CA TYR A 129 38.44 46.69 -1.34
C TYR A 129 37.75 47.87 -0.65
N GLU A 130 38.27 48.31 0.50
CA GLU A 130 37.63 49.30 1.35
C GLU A 130 37.40 50.64 0.63
N GLU A 131 38.36 51.07 -0.20
CA GLU A 131 38.23 52.31 -0.99
C GLU A 131 37.33 52.14 -2.22
N ASN A 132 37.00 50.91 -2.62
CA ASN A 132 36.33 50.58 -3.88
C ASN A 132 35.02 49.79 -3.69
N LYS A 133 34.42 49.80 -2.49
CA LYS A 133 33.17 49.07 -2.18
C LYS A 133 32.04 49.32 -3.17
N SER A 134 31.91 50.55 -3.66
CA SER A 134 30.84 50.95 -4.59
C SER A 134 30.90 50.26 -5.96
N ARG A 135 32.01 49.58 -6.29
CA ARG A 135 32.18 48.84 -7.55
C ARG A 135 31.53 47.46 -7.54
N TRP A 136 31.12 46.96 -6.38
CA TRP A 136 30.71 45.57 -6.20
C TRP A 136 29.27 45.49 -5.72
N MET A 137 28.46 44.69 -6.42
CA MET A 137 27.10 44.36 -6.00
C MET A 137 27.03 42.97 -5.37
N CYS A 138 27.98 42.09 -5.64
CA CYS A 138 28.03 40.73 -5.11
C CYS A 138 28.35 40.65 -3.60
N THR A 139 28.81 41.74 -2.99
CA THR A 139 29.20 41.77 -1.56
C THR A 139 28.04 42.05 -0.60
N SER A 140 26.87 42.44 -1.14
CA SER A 140 25.63 42.70 -0.41
C SER A 140 24.73 41.46 -0.47
N SER A 141 24.81 40.58 0.53
CA SER A 141 23.97 39.38 0.63
C SER A 141 22.89 39.59 1.69
N SER A 142 21.62 39.40 1.34
CA SER A 142 20.53 39.22 2.31
C SER A 142 20.50 37.76 2.77
N SER A 143 20.00 37.50 3.98
CA SER A 143 19.78 36.13 4.50
C SER A 143 18.68 35.35 3.75
N SER A 144 18.06 35.96 2.74
CA SER A 144 17.07 35.32 1.88
C SER A 144 17.74 34.41 0.85
N PRO A 145 17.24 33.18 0.62
CA PRO A 145 17.79 32.28 -0.39
C PRO A 145 17.78 32.95 -1.75
N GLN A 146 18.96 33.01 -2.36
CA GLN A 146 19.12 33.62 -3.67
C GLN A 146 18.44 32.80 -4.78
N TYR A 147 18.37 31.48 -4.59
CA TYR A 147 17.78 30.53 -5.51
C TYR A 147 16.63 29.79 -4.84
N ASN A 148 15.42 30.03 -5.34
CA ASN A 148 14.26 29.22 -4.99
C ASN A 148 14.21 28.01 -5.93
N ILE A 149 14.59 26.83 -5.44
CA ILE A 149 14.56 25.60 -6.24
C ILE A 149 13.15 25.30 -6.77
N CYS A 150 12.10 25.65 -6.01
CA CYS A 150 10.72 25.42 -6.40
C CYS A 150 10.31 26.23 -7.64
N GLU A 151 10.84 27.44 -7.82
CA GLU A 151 10.60 28.24 -9.05
C GLU A 151 11.31 27.62 -10.26
N GLN A 152 12.48 27.01 -10.05
CA GLN A 152 13.24 26.36 -11.12
C GLN A 152 12.66 24.99 -11.54
N MET A 153 11.88 24.34 -10.66
CA MET A 153 11.28 23.04 -10.94
C MET A 153 10.45 23.01 -12.22
N ILE A 154 9.79 24.12 -12.57
CA ILE A 154 8.96 24.18 -13.79
C ILE A 154 9.84 23.95 -15.02
N GLN A 155 10.93 24.72 -15.15
CA GLN A 155 11.84 24.61 -16.28
C GLN A 155 12.53 23.25 -16.33
N ILE A 156 12.98 22.74 -15.18
CA ILE A 156 13.63 21.43 -15.08
C ILE A 156 12.68 20.31 -15.57
N ARG A 157 11.43 20.32 -15.12
CA ARG A 157 10.42 19.33 -15.54
C ARG A 157 10.11 19.43 -17.04
N GLU A 158 10.02 20.65 -17.59
CA GLU A 158 9.80 20.86 -19.03
C GLU A 158 10.96 20.34 -19.88
N ASP A 159 12.20 20.62 -19.49
CA ASP A 159 13.38 20.17 -20.22
C ASP A 159 13.57 18.65 -20.10
N HIS A 160 13.30 18.08 -18.92
CA HIS A 160 13.26 16.63 -18.73
C HIS A 160 12.24 15.96 -19.67
N MET A 161 11.02 16.48 -19.72
CA MET A 161 9.97 15.98 -20.60
C MET A 161 10.38 16.07 -22.08
N ARG A 162 10.88 17.23 -22.51
CA ARG A 162 11.25 17.48 -23.91
C ARG A 162 12.40 16.59 -24.35
N PHE A 163 13.47 16.53 -23.57
CA PHE A 163 14.69 15.78 -23.93
C PHE A 163 14.48 14.27 -23.89
N ILE A 164 13.87 13.72 -22.84
CA ILE A 164 13.64 12.27 -22.74
C ILE A 164 12.69 11.79 -23.83
N SER A 165 11.66 12.57 -24.16
CA SER A 165 10.76 12.23 -25.26
C SER A 165 11.49 12.12 -26.60
N GLU A 166 12.45 13.00 -26.85
CA GLU A 166 13.29 12.93 -28.05
C GLU A 166 14.25 11.74 -27.99
N LEU A 167 14.99 11.57 -26.90
CA LEU A 167 15.96 10.49 -26.69
C LEU A 167 15.30 9.10 -26.85
N ALA A 168 14.13 8.91 -26.25
CA ALA A 168 13.40 7.64 -26.30
C ALA A 168 13.03 7.21 -27.73
N ARG A 169 12.77 8.16 -28.64
CA ARG A 169 12.48 7.86 -30.06
C ARG A 169 13.67 7.22 -30.74
N TYR A 170 14.89 7.71 -30.48
CA TYR A 170 16.12 7.16 -31.03
C TYR A 170 16.44 5.81 -30.39
N SER A 171 16.27 5.66 -29.07
CA SER A 171 16.44 4.35 -28.42
C SER A 171 15.52 3.28 -29.00
N ASN A 172 14.23 3.59 -29.22
CA ASN A 172 13.27 2.64 -29.75
C ASN A 172 13.54 2.29 -31.21
N SER A 173 13.99 3.25 -32.03
CA SER A 173 14.36 2.96 -33.43
C SER A 173 15.56 2.02 -33.51
N GLU A 174 16.57 2.17 -32.64
CA GLU A 174 17.71 1.22 -32.59
C GLU A 174 17.27 -0.19 -32.19
N VAL A 175 16.41 -0.32 -31.18
CA VAL A 175 15.94 -1.63 -30.69
C VAL A 175 15.07 -2.35 -31.73
N VAL A 176 14.21 -1.64 -32.45
CA VAL A 176 13.33 -2.23 -33.47
C VAL A 176 14.10 -2.61 -34.75
N THR A 177 15.09 -1.82 -35.16
CA THR A 177 15.85 -2.06 -36.40
C THR A 177 16.97 -3.09 -36.25
N GLY A 178 17.45 -3.36 -35.04
CA GLY A 178 18.47 -4.38 -34.75
C GLY A 178 18.03 -5.84 -34.93
N SER A 179 16.75 -6.11 -35.24
CA SER A 179 16.18 -7.47 -35.24
C SER A 179 16.00 -8.13 -36.63
N GLY A 180 16.51 -7.56 -37.73
CA GLY A 180 16.36 -8.26 -39.02
C GLY A 180 16.77 -7.58 -40.33
N ARG A 181 17.60 -6.53 -40.33
CA ARG A 181 18.16 -5.99 -41.58
C ARG A 181 19.69 -5.95 -41.50
N GLN A 182 20.34 -6.47 -42.54
CA GLN A 182 21.78 -6.31 -42.76
C GLN A 182 22.20 -4.86 -42.50
N GLU A 183 23.33 -4.68 -41.83
CA GLU A 183 23.94 -3.42 -41.39
C GLU A 183 23.99 -2.37 -42.53
N ALA A 184 22.91 -1.58 -42.67
CA ALA A 184 22.97 -0.35 -43.44
C ALA A 184 23.67 0.70 -42.56
N GLN A 185 24.92 1.02 -42.90
CA GLN A 185 25.68 2.07 -42.24
C GLN A 185 24.88 3.38 -42.29
N LYS A 186 24.64 4.01 -41.12
CA LYS A 186 23.91 5.28 -41.04
C LYS A 186 24.65 6.41 -41.75
N THR A 187 23.91 7.45 -42.09
CA THR A 187 24.44 8.67 -42.71
C THR A 187 25.16 9.57 -41.69
N ASP A 188 26.02 10.47 -42.18
CA ASP A 188 26.75 11.44 -41.35
C ASP A 188 25.81 12.32 -40.50
N SER A 189 24.62 12.67 -41.04
CA SER A 189 23.62 13.48 -40.34
C SER A 189 22.95 12.74 -39.19
N GLU A 190 22.65 11.45 -39.36
CA GLU A 190 22.10 10.60 -38.30
C GLU A 190 23.11 10.41 -37.16
N TYR A 191 24.39 10.16 -37.48
CA TYR A 191 25.44 10.09 -36.47
C TYR A 191 25.66 11.43 -35.77
N ARG A 192 25.64 12.55 -36.52
CA ARG A 192 25.75 13.89 -35.91
C ARG A 192 24.60 14.16 -34.95
N LYS A 193 23.37 13.75 -35.27
CA LYS A 193 22.22 13.94 -34.38
C LYS A 193 22.37 13.17 -33.07
N LEU A 194 22.89 11.94 -33.11
CA LEU A 194 23.18 11.16 -31.90
C LEU A 194 24.34 11.78 -31.08
N PHE A 195 25.36 12.33 -31.75
CA PHE A 195 26.41 13.11 -31.09
C PHE A 195 25.83 14.35 -30.37
N ASP A 196 24.92 15.09 -31.02
CA ASP A 196 24.29 16.26 -30.43
C ASP A 196 23.42 15.89 -29.22
N LEU A 197 22.67 14.79 -29.30
CA LEU A 197 21.88 14.27 -28.16
C LEU A 197 22.77 13.83 -26.99
N ALA A 198 23.90 13.18 -27.26
CA ALA A 198 24.83 12.80 -26.20
C ALA A 198 25.37 14.02 -25.45
N LEU A 199 25.78 15.07 -26.18
CA LEU A 199 26.27 16.31 -25.59
C LEU A 199 25.16 17.05 -24.83
N GLN A 200 23.98 17.17 -25.42
CA GLN A 200 22.83 17.86 -24.81
C GLN A 200 22.39 17.16 -23.52
N GLY A 201 22.34 15.83 -23.51
CA GLY A 201 21.99 15.07 -22.31
C GLY A 201 23.01 15.22 -21.17
N LEU A 202 24.31 15.22 -21.48
CA LEU A 202 25.36 15.49 -20.50
C LEU A 202 25.26 16.91 -19.94
N GLN A 203 25.00 17.91 -20.79
CA GLN A 203 24.83 19.30 -20.37
C GLN A 203 23.62 19.46 -19.45
N LEU A 204 22.50 18.81 -19.79
CA LEU A 204 21.27 18.86 -19.00
C LEU A 204 21.46 18.22 -17.62
N LEU A 205 22.10 17.05 -17.57
CA LEU A 205 22.47 16.37 -16.32
C LEU A 205 23.41 17.24 -15.46
N SER A 206 24.40 17.88 -16.08
CA SER A 206 25.33 18.80 -15.41
C SER A 206 24.56 19.94 -14.75
N GLN A 207 23.68 20.62 -15.50
CA GLN A 207 22.86 21.73 -14.99
C GLN A 207 22.01 21.33 -13.78
N TRP A 208 21.38 20.17 -13.83
CA TRP A 208 20.54 19.70 -12.72
C TRP A 208 21.37 19.35 -11.49
N SER A 209 22.49 18.64 -11.66
CA SER A 209 23.41 18.32 -10.57
C SER A 209 23.98 19.59 -9.93
N ALA A 210 24.30 20.59 -10.75
CA ALA A 210 24.70 21.93 -10.31
C ALA A 210 23.66 22.53 -9.39
N HIS A 211 22.41 22.61 -9.82
CA HIS A 211 21.34 23.21 -9.02
C HIS A 211 21.18 22.56 -7.64
N VAL A 212 21.27 21.22 -7.56
CA VAL A 212 21.21 20.50 -6.28
C VAL A 212 22.41 20.89 -5.41
N MET A 213 23.63 20.83 -5.95
CA MET A 213 24.85 21.13 -5.19
C MET A 213 24.96 22.61 -4.80
N GLU A 214 24.54 23.54 -5.65
CA GLU A 214 24.56 24.98 -5.39
C GLU A 214 23.60 25.35 -4.25
N VAL A 215 22.37 24.80 -4.27
CA VAL A 215 21.40 24.98 -3.18
C VAL A 215 21.95 24.42 -1.87
N TYR A 216 22.51 23.20 -1.91
CA TYR A 216 23.14 22.60 -0.74
C TYR A 216 24.30 23.44 -0.20
N SER A 217 25.21 23.88 -1.08
CA SER A 217 26.38 24.69 -0.73
C SER A 217 25.97 26.02 -0.10
N TRP A 218 24.96 26.69 -0.67
CA TRP A 218 24.45 27.95 -0.13
C TRP A 218 23.87 27.77 1.28
N LYS A 219 23.14 26.67 1.52
CA LYS A 219 22.52 26.36 2.83
C LYS A 219 23.56 26.00 3.89
N LEU A 220 24.67 25.37 3.52
CA LEU A 220 25.75 25.05 4.46
C LEU A 220 26.41 26.30 5.07
N VAL A 221 26.58 27.37 4.28
CA VAL A 221 27.19 28.62 4.78
C VAL A 221 26.17 29.61 5.37
N HIS A 222 24.88 29.37 5.15
CA HIS A 222 23.78 30.17 5.72
C HIS A 222 22.88 29.30 6.60
N PRO A 223 23.37 28.83 7.76
CA PRO A 223 22.55 28.07 8.69
C PRO A 223 21.37 28.89 9.19
N THR A 224 20.21 28.26 9.31
CA THR A 224 18.99 28.94 9.76
C THR A 224 19.05 29.27 11.26
N ASP A 225 18.07 30.03 11.72
CA ASP A 225 17.89 30.45 13.11
C ASP A 225 16.40 30.56 13.44
N LYS A 226 16.08 30.86 14.71
CA LYS A 226 14.70 31.04 15.19
C LYS A 226 13.93 32.16 14.47
N TYR A 227 14.62 33.13 13.88
CA TYR A 227 14.00 34.27 13.20
C TYR A 227 13.50 33.86 11.82
N SER A 228 14.27 32.99 11.16
CA SER A 228 14.00 32.49 9.82
C SER A 228 13.13 31.23 9.83
N ASN A 229 13.31 30.35 10.82
CA ASN A 229 12.51 29.15 11.03
C ASN A 229 12.08 29.03 12.51
N LYS A 230 10.77 29.13 12.76
CA LYS A 230 10.19 29.09 14.12
C LYS A 230 10.39 27.74 14.83
N ASP A 231 10.55 26.67 14.07
CA ASP A 231 10.75 25.31 14.61
C ASP A 231 12.23 25.02 14.90
N CYS A 232 13.14 25.96 14.58
CA CYS A 232 14.58 25.85 14.83
C CYS A 232 14.93 26.30 16.27
N PRO A 233 15.42 25.40 17.14
CA PRO A 233 15.84 25.76 18.49
C PRO A 233 17.11 26.63 18.50
N ASP A 234 17.19 27.59 19.43
CA ASP A 234 18.40 28.43 19.63
C ASP A 234 19.65 27.62 20.02
N ASN A 235 19.46 26.45 20.64
CA ASN A 235 20.53 25.56 21.07
C ASN A 235 20.90 24.49 20.03
N ALA A 236 20.26 24.48 18.86
CA ALA A 236 20.59 23.56 17.78
C ALA A 236 22.01 23.85 17.25
N GLU A 237 22.80 22.80 17.08
CA GLU A 237 24.17 22.94 16.60
C GLU A 237 24.22 23.41 15.14
N GLU A 238 25.34 24.01 14.75
CA GLU A 238 25.44 24.71 13.47
C GLU A 238 25.15 23.79 12.27
N TYR A 239 25.66 22.56 12.27
CA TYR A 239 25.40 21.61 11.19
C TYR A 239 23.92 21.19 11.10
N GLU A 240 23.23 21.05 12.23
CA GLU A 240 21.80 20.75 12.25
C GLU A 240 20.96 21.93 11.70
N ARG A 241 21.38 23.16 12.01
CA ARG A 241 20.79 24.39 11.46
C ARG A 241 21.14 24.63 9.99
N ALA A 242 22.26 24.09 9.52
CA ALA A 242 22.70 24.14 8.13
C ALA A 242 21.95 23.12 7.25
N THR A 243 21.57 21.97 7.82
CA THR A 243 20.91 20.86 7.14
C THR A 243 19.43 20.74 7.54
N ARG A 244 19.12 19.92 8.55
CA ARG A 244 17.77 19.51 8.98
C ARG A 244 16.74 20.65 9.01
N TYR A 245 17.08 21.76 9.66
CA TYR A 245 16.16 22.88 9.84
C TYR A 245 16.16 23.88 8.68
N ASN A 246 17.09 23.76 7.73
CA ASN A 246 17.29 24.74 6.67
C ASN A 246 16.48 24.46 5.40
N TYR A 247 15.72 23.35 5.36
CA TYR A 247 14.88 22.96 4.23
C TYR A 247 13.42 22.85 4.65
N THR A 248 12.57 23.58 3.93
CA THR A 248 11.11 23.43 3.99
C THR A 248 10.67 22.08 3.40
N SER A 249 9.39 21.72 3.62
CA SER A 249 8.81 20.51 3.03
C SER A 249 8.91 20.50 1.50
N GLU A 250 8.58 21.63 0.86
CA GLU A 250 8.58 21.76 -0.60
C GLU A 250 10.01 21.71 -1.18
N GLU A 251 10.98 22.33 -0.52
CA GLU A 251 12.39 22.24 -0.95
C GLU A 251 12.90 20.80 -0.90
N LYS A 252 12.56 20.03 0.14
CA LYS A 252 12.95 18.62 0.24
C LYS A 252 12.35 17.78 -0.90
N PHE A 253 11.07 17.97 -1.21
CA PHE A 253 10.44 17.27 -2.34
C PHE A 253 11.05 17.67 -3.68
N ALA A 254 11.24 18.98 -3.91
CA ALA A 254 11.87 19.48 -5.13
C ALA A 254 13.28 18.90 -5.34
N LEU A 255 14.11 18.84 -4.28
CA LEU A 255 15.44 18.23 -4.36
C LEU A 255 15.36 16.75 -4.76
N VAL A 256 14.47 15.97 -4.14
CA VAL A 256 14.30 14.55 -4.49
C VAL A 256 13.84 14.37 -5.93
N GLU A 257 12.93 15.22 -6.42
CA GLU A 257 12.52 15.18 -7.83
C GLU A 257 13.69 15.42 -8.78
N VAL A 258 14.53 16.42 -8.53
CA VAL A 258 15.71 16.69 -9.36
C VAL A 258 16.69 15.53 -9.30
N ILE A 259 16.97 14.98 -8.11
CA ILE A 259 17.85 13.82 -7.93
C ILE A 259 17.33 12.61 -8.72
N ALA A 260 16.03 12.34 -8.68
CA ALA A 260 15.42 11.26 -9.45
C ALA A 260 15.47 11.50 -10.96
N MET A 261 15.27 12.74 -11.43
CA MET A 261 15.41 13.09 -12.84
C MET A 261 16.86 12.91 -13.33
N ILE A 262 17.85 13.28 -12.51
CA ILE A 262 19.29 13.05 -12.77
C ILE A 262 19.56 11.55 -12.89
N LYS A 263 19.26 10.77 -11.85
CA LYS A 263 19.55 9.33 -11.81
C LYS A 263 18.76 8.55 -12.87
N GLY A 264 17.51 8.93 -13.11
CA GLY A 264 16.66 8.34 -14.15
C GLY A 264 17.23 8.58 -15.55
N LEU A 265 17.63 9.81 -15.87
CA LEU A 265 18.24 10.12 -17.16
C LEU A 265 19.65 9.51 -17.28
N GLN A 266 20.43 9.45 -16.21
CA GLN A 266 21.74 8.77 -16.18
C GLN A 266 21.61 7.31 -16.61
N VAL A 267 20.60 6.59 -16.11
CA VAL A 267 20.32 5.20 -16.51
C VAL A 267 19.99 5.09 -18.00
N LEU A 268 19.17 6.00 -18.54
CA LEU A 268 18.82 6.00 -19.97
C LEU A 268 20.04 6.31 -20.87
N MET A 269 20.84 7.31 -20.49
CA MET A 269 22.06 7.68 -21.20
C MET A 269 23.10 6.55 -21.16
N GLY A 270 23.23 5.86 -20.02
CA GLY A 270 24.10 4.69 -19.87
C GLY A 270 23.65 3.51 -20.75
N ARG A 271 22.35 3.26 -20.88
CA ARG A 271 21.83 2.22 -21.80
C ARG A 271 22.13 2.53 -23.27
N MET A 272 22.20 3.82 -23.63
CA MET A 272 22.53 4.28 -24.98
C MET A 272 24.04 4.39 -25.22
N GLU A 273 24.88 4.09 -24.22
CA GLU A 273 26.33 4.33 -24.27
C GLU A 273 26.97 3.73 -25.53
N SER A 274 26.68 2.47 -25.87
CA SER A 274 27.27 1.83 -27.05
C SER A 274 26.94 2.55 -28.36
N VAL A 275 25.70 3.02 -28.50
CA VAL A 275 25.22 3.73 -29.69
C VAL A 275 25.87 5.11 -29.78
N PHE A 276 25.91 5.84 -28.66
CA PHE A 276 26.59 7.13 -28.59
C PHE A 276 28.07 7.00 -28.87
N ASN A 277 28.73 6.01 -28.29
CA ASN A 277 30.14 5.72 -28.48
C ASN A 277 30.51 5.58 -29.97
N HIS A 278 29.72 4.83 -30.73
CA HIS A 278 29.95 4.64 -32.16
C HIS A 278 29.69 5.93 -32.95
N ALA A 279 28.54 6.57 -32.71
CA ALA A 279 28.15 7.80 -33.40
C ALA A 279 29.13 8.95 -33.16
N ILE A 280 29.56 9.13 -31.90
CA ILE A 280 30.52 10.17 -31.51
C ILE A 280 31.85 9.96 -32.23
N ARG A 281 32.40 8.73 -32.20
CA ARG A 281 33.68 8.43 -32.86
C ARG A 281 33.60 8.71 -34.36
N HIS A 282 32.48 8.33 -35.00
CA HIS A 282 32.24 8.60 -36.41
C HIS A 282 32.18 10.11 -36.71
N THR A 283 31.35 10.86 -35.98
CA THR A 283 31.19 12.31 -36.18
C THR A 283 32.47 13.08 -35.93
N VAL A 284 33.22 12.73 -34.87
CA VAL A 284 34.50 13.38 -34.54
C VAL A 284 35.55 13.10 -35.63
N TYR A 285 35.62 11.86 -36.12
CA TYR A 285 36.51 11.51 -37.22
C TYR A 285 36.16 12.28 -38.50
N ALA A 286 34.88 12.25 -38.89
CA ALA A 286 34.40 12.94 -40.08
C ALA A 286 34.72 14.44 -40.02
N ALA A 287 34.36 15.11 -38.91
CA ALA A 287 34.64 16.53 -38.72
C ALA A 287 36.14 16.85 -38.77
N LEU A 288 36.99 16.03 -38.15
CA LEU A 288 38.44 16.22 -38.16
C LEU A 288 39.04 16.05 -39.56
N GLN A 289 38.64 14.99 -40.27
CA GLN A 289 39.18 14.70 -41.60
C GLN A 289 38.66 15.68 -42.65
N ASP A 290 37.37 16.03 -42.62
CA ASP A 290 36.80 17.03 -43.53
C ASP A 290 37.50 18.38 -43.33
N PHE A 291 37.72 18.77 -42.07
CA PHE A 291 38.44 20.00 -41.76
C PHE A 291 39.90 19.96 -42.24
N ALA A 292 40.65 18.91 -41.89
CA ALA A 292 42.08 18.84 -42.19
C ALA A 292 42.40 18.59 -43.67
N GLN A 293 41.62 17.72 -44.34
CA GLN A 293 41.87 17.34 -45.73
C GLN A 293 41.28 18.35 -46.71
N VAL A 294 40.08 18.90 -46.44
CA VAL A 294 39.32 19.75 -47.36
C VAL A 294 39.31 21.21 -46.91
N THR A 295 38.84 21.54 -45.70
CA THR A 295 38.69 22.94 -45.26
C THR A 295 40.03 23.68 -45.20
N LEU A 296 41.10 23.02 -44.73
CA LEU A 296 42.42 23.63 -44.65
C LEU A 296 43.13 23.83 -46.01
N ARG A 297 42.55 23.36 -47.14
CA ARG A 297 43.14 23.56 -48.48
C ARG A 297 43.24 25.04 -48.83
N GLU A 298 42.17 25.80 -48.61
CA GLU A 298 42.13 27.22 -48.97
C GLU A 298 43.11 28.08 -48.15
N PRO A 299 43.15 28.02 -46.80
CA PRO A 299 44.15 28.77 -46.04
C PRO A 299 45.58 28.32 -46.36
N LEU A 300 45.81 27.03 -46.66
CA LEU A 300 47.12 26.53 -47.09
C LEU A 300 47.52 27.07 -48.47
N ARG A 301 46.60 27.08 -49.45
CA ARG A 301 46.81 27.66 -50.78
C ARG A 301 47.21 29.12 -50.69
N GLN A 302 46.50 29.88 -49.85
CA GLN A 302 46.79 31.30 -49.65
C GLN A 302 48.13 31.52 -48.95
N ALA A 303 48.48 30.70 -47.96
CA ALA A 303 49.77 30.76 -47.31
C ALA A 303 50.92 30.52 -48.30
N ILE A 304 50.79 29.55 -49.19
CA ILE A 304 51.76 29.27 -50.26
C ILE A 304 51.82 30.42 -51.27
N LYS A 305 50.66 30.85 -51.80
CA LYS A 305 50.56 31.93 -52.79
C LYS A 305 51.13 33.25 -52.29
N LYS A 306 50.86 33.61 -51.03
CA LYS A 306 51.31 34.87 -50.38
C LYS A 306 52.66 34.72 -49.65
N LYS A 307 53.37 33.58 -49.81
CA LYS A 307 54.67 33.27 -49.16
C LYS A 307 54.67 33.41 -47.63
N LYS A 308 53.59 33.01 -46.97
CA LYS A 308 53.43 33.01 -45.50
C LYS A 308 53.98 31.71 -44.90
N ASN A 309 55.30 31.54 -44.92
CA ASN A 309 55.99 30.29 -44.56
C ASN A 309 55.64 29.78 -43.15
N VAL A 310 55.44 30.66 -42.17
CA VAL A 310 55.08 30.28 -40.79
C VAL A 310 53.69 29.64 -40.76
N ILE A 311 52.67 30.29 -41.36
CA ILE A 311 51.31 29.75 -41.44
C ILE A 311 51.30 28.44 -42.23
N GLN A 312 52.02 28.40 -43.36
CA GLN A 312 52.18 27.18 -44.14
C GLN A 312 52.74 26.02 -43.30
N SER A 313 53.79 26.27 -42.51
CA SER A 313 54.42 25.24 -41.68
C SER A 313 53.45 24.67 -40.63
N VAL A 314 52.64 25.51 -40.00
CA VAL A 314 51.65 25.10 -38.99
C VAL A 314 50.51 24.32 -39.65
N LEU A 315 49.95 24.82 -40.75
CA LEU A 315 48.88 24.14 -41.49
C LEU A 315 49.33 22.77 -42.02
N GLN A 316 50.55 22.67 -42.53
CA GLN A 316 51.12 21.39 -42.96
C GLN A 316 51.41 20.47 -41.78
N ALA A 317 51.87 20.99 -40.64
CA ALA A 317 52.07 20.19 -39.43
C ALA A 317 50.75 19.58 -38.94
N ILE A 318 49.65 20.35 -38.94
CA ILE A 318 48.30 19.86 -38.65
C ILE A 318 47.94 18.71 -39.61
N ARG A 319 48.01 18.94 -40.92
CA ARG A 319 47.66 17.91 -41.93
C ARG A 319 48.49 16.63 -41.76
N LYS A 320 49.80 16.76 -41.57
CA LYS A 320 50.71 15.62 -41.35
C LYS A 320 50.41 14.83 -40.07
N THR A 321 49.83 15.47 -39.06
CA THR A 321 49.55 14.85 -37.76
C THR A 321 48.27 13.99 -37.79
N VAL A 322 47.26 14.40 -38.57
CA VAL A 322 45.91 13.80 -38.48
C VAL A 322 45.28 13.35 -39.79
N CYS A 323 45.75 13.78 -40.96
CA CYS A 323 45.13 13.37 -42.22
C CYS A 323 45.32 11.86 -42.47
N ASP A 324 44.21 11.12 -42.48
CA ASP A 324 44.14 9.73 -42.92
C ASP A 324 43.56 9.70 -44.34
N TRP A 325 44.43 9.74 -45.34
CA TRP A 325 44.04 9.79 -46.75
C TRP A 325 43.49 8.44 -47.20
N GLU A 326 42.38 8.44 -47.96
CA GLU A 326 41.75 7.20 -48.48
C GLU A 326 42.75 6.32 -49.26
N THR A 327 43.67 6.93 -50.00
CA THR A 327 44.71 6.27 -50.79
C THR A 327 45.99 5.94 -50.01
N GLY A 328 46.01 6.22 -48.70
CA GLY A 328 47.17 6.07 -47.81
C GLY A 328 48.26 7.14 -47.97
N HIS A 329 48.13 8.06 -48.93
CA HIS A 329 49.14 9.10 -49.23
C HIS A 329 48.48 10.43 -49.58
N GLU A 330 49.14 11.56 -49.29
CA GLU A 330 48.63 12.91 -49.61
C GLU A 330 48.50 13.10 -51.13
N PRO A 331 47.42 13.71 -51.64
CA PRO A 331 47.24 13.97 -53.07
C PRO A 331 48.20 15.06 -53.56
N PHE A 332 49.40 14.66 -54.00
CA PHE A 332 50.42 15.58 -54.53
C PHE A 332 49.98 16.35 -55.79
N ASN A 333 48.90 15.91 -56.44
CA ASN A 333 48.28 16.59 -57.58
C ASN A 333 47.35 17.76 -57.20
N ASP A 334 47.14 18.04 -55.91
CA ASP A 334 46.31 19.15 -55.42
C ASP A 334 46.84 20.53 -55.90
N PRO A 335 46.06 21.33 -56.65
CA PRO A 335 46.46 22.68 -57.06
C PRO A 335 46.71 23.60 -55.86
N ALA A 336 46.04 23.38 -54.72
CA ALA A 336 46.23 24.17 -53.51
C ALA A 336 47.66 24.04 -52.95
N LEU A 337 48.29 22.87 -53.07
CA LEU A 337 49.69 22.65 -52.67
C LEU A 337 50.71 23.40 -53.56
N ARG A 338 50.28 23.87 -54.75
CA ARG A 338 51.07 24.73 -55.65
C ARG A 338 50.70 26.22 -55.54
N GLY A 339 49.72 26.57 -54.70
CA GLY A 339 49.20 27.93 -54.55
C GLY A 339 48.19 28.35 -55.63
N GLU A 340 47.81 27.43 -56.52
CA GLU A 340 46.87 27.63 -57.63
C GLU A 340 45.43 27.34 -57.20
N LYS A 341 44.45 28.00 -57.84
CA LYS A 341 43.03 27.72 -57.61
C LYS A 341 42.62 26.40 -58.26
N ASP A 342 41.52 25.84 -57.77
CA ASP A 342 40.90 24.65 -58.36
C ASP A 342 40.49 24.91 -59.83
N PRO A 343 40.58 23.89 -60.70
CA PRO A 343 40.18 24.02 -62.10
C PRO A 343 38.68 24.33 -62.20
N LYS A 344 38.21 24.84 -63.34
CA LYS A 344 36.78 25.15 -63.55
C LYS A 344 35.86 23.93 -63.38
N SER A 345 36.39 22.71 -63.52
CA SER A 345 35.71 21.44 -63.27
C SER A 345 35.71 21.00 -61.80
N GLY A 346 36.39 21.73 -60.90
CA GLY A 346 36.58 21.39 -59.48
C GLY A 346 37.73 20.40 -59.24
N PHE A 347 38.22 20.38 -58.00
CA PHE A 347 39.12 19.35 -57.47
C PHE A 347 38.47 18.72 -56.24
N ASP A 348 38.17 17.43 -56.31
CA ASP A 348 37.43 16.72 -55.27
C ASP A 348 38.34 15.74 -54.52
N ILE A 349 38.16 15.67 -53.20
CA ILE A 349 38.87 14.75 -52.31
C ILE A 349 37.82 13.91 -51.60
N LYS A 350 37.80 12.61 -51.89
CA LYS A 350 36.96 11.67 -51.15
C LYS A 350 37.57 11.40 -49.78
N VAL A 351 36.92 11.91 -48.74
CA VAL A 351 37.34 11.73 -47.35
C VAL A 351 36.80 10.40 -46.79
N PRO A 352 37.61 9.57 -46.12
CA PRO A 352 37.14 8.35 -45.48
C PRO A 352 36.13 8.61 -44.35
N ARG A 353 35.39 7.56 -43.99
CA ARG A 353 34.56 7.51 -42.78
C ARG A 353 34.96 6.32 -41.91
N ARG A 354 35.43 6.60 -40.69
CA ARG A 354 35.81 5.60 -39.69
C ARG A 354 35.12 5.87 -38.37
N ALA A 355 34.81 4.82 -37.63
CA ALA A 355 34.24 4.92 -36.29
C ALA A 355 35.33 4.95 -35.19
N VAL A 356 36.32 5.84 -35.33
CA VAL A 356 37.40 6.01 -34.35
C VAL A 356 37.78 7.49 -34.20
N GLY A 357 37.82 7.99 -32.97
CA GLY A 357 38.28 9.36 -32.71
C GLY A 357 39.80 9.51 -32.83
N PRO A 358 40.33 10.74 -32.89
CA PRO A 358 41.76 10.98 -32.78
C PRO A 358 42.27 10.56 -31.40
N SER A 359 43.57 10.25 -31.32
CA SER A 359 44.25 10.13 -30.03
C SER A 359 44.25 11.47 -29.28
N SER A 360 44.43 11.42 -27.95
CA SER A 360 44.48 12.63 -27.11
C SER A 360 45.59 13.59 -27.54
N THR A 361 46.75 13.08 -27.94
CA THR A 361 47.88 13.87 -28.44
C THR A 361 47.56 14.53 -29.79
N GLN A 362 46.94 13.79 -30.72
CA GLN A 362 46.52 14.35 -32.01
C GLN A 362 45.53 15.52 -31.82
N LEU A 363 44.48 15.31 -31.03
CA LEU A 363 43.47 16.34 -30.81
C LEU A 363 44.07 17.56 -30.09
N TYR A 364 44.91 17.34 -29.07
CA TYR A 364 45.62 18.41 -28.37
C TYR A 364 46.48 19.23 -29.32
N MET A 365 47.38 18.57 -30.07
CA MET A 365 48.30 19.22 -31.00
C MET A 365 47.56 20.01 -32.08
N VAL A 366 46.51 19.45 -32.67
CA VAL A 366 45.70 20.15 -33.67
C VAL A 366 45.05 21.39 -33.07
N ARG A 367 44.40 21.27 -31.91
CA ARG A 367 43.72 22.40 -31.26
C ARG A 367 44.70 23.51 -30.89
N THR A 368 45.85 23.18 -30.27
CA THR A 368 46.87 24.15 -29.88
C THR A 368 47.50 24.85 -31.09
N MET A 369 47.78 24.11 -32.17
CA MET A 369 48.29 24.71 -33.40
C MET A 369 47.26 25.63 -34.06
N LEU A 370 45.98 25.22 -34.11
CA LEU A 370 44.90 26.07 -34.62
C LEU A 370 44.70 27.31 -33.75
N GLU A 371 44.74 27.17 -32.43
CA GLU A 371 44.64 28.29 -31.48
C GLU A 371 45.74 29.33 -31.73
N SER A 372 46.97 28.89 -32.01
CA SER A 372 48.07 29.80 -32.35
C SER A 372 47.84 30.62 -33.63
N LEU A 373 47.06 30.09 -34.58
CA LEU A 373 46.71 30.79 -35.82
C LEU A 373 45.67 31.89 -35.61
N ILE A 374 44.77 31.71 -34.63
CA ILE A 374 43.66 32.64 -34.34
C ILE A 374 43.92 33.55 -33.12
N ALA A 375 45.07 33.44 -32.47
CA ALA A 375 45.40 34.21 -31.28
C ALA A 375 45.67 35.71 -31.57
N ASP A 376 45.05 36.58 -30.77
CA ASP A 376 45.14 38.05 -30.89
C ASP A 376 46.37 38.68 -30.24
N LYS A 377 47.14 37.93 -29.44
CA LYS A 377 48.28 38.45 -28.68
C LYS A 377 49.53 37.60 -28.87
N SER A 378 50.38 38.04 -29.80
CA SER A 378 51.81 37.75 -29.79
C SER A 378 52.56 39.04 -29.46
N GLY A 379 53.72 38.96 -28.78
CA GLY A 379 54.57 40.12 -28.48
C GLY A 379 55.18 40.83 -29.70
N SER A 380 54.66 40.57 -30.91
CA SER A 380 55.13 41.09 -32.21
C SER A 380 54.09 42.02 -32.84
N LYS A 381 54.55 43.02 -33.62
CA LYS A 381 53.67 43.98 -34.35
C LYS A 381 52.72 43.34 -35.39
N LYS A 382 52.92 42.07 -35.78
CA LYS A 382 52.01 41.29 -36.64
C LYS A 382 51.74 39.93 -36.01
N THR A 383 50.47 39.57 -35.87
CA THR A 383 50.00 38.25 -35.40
C THR A 383 49.82 37.30 -36.60
N LEU A 384 49.67 36.00 -36.35
CA LEU A 384 49.35 35.04 -37.41
C LEU A 384 47.92 35.27 -37.95
N ARG A 385 47.01 35.68 -37.06
CA ARG A 385 45.61 35.99 -37.37
C ARG A 385 45.46 37.06 -38.45
N SER A 386 46.21 38.16 -38.38
CA SER A 386 46.12 39.27 -39.36
C SER A 386 46.63 38.90 -40.76
N SER A 387 47.22 37.71 -40.93
CA SER A 387 47.67 37.19 -42.23
C SER A 387 46.73 36.11 -42.81
N LEU A 388 45.60 35.82 -42.16
CA LEU A 388 44.54 34.92 -42.62
C LEU A 388 43.33 35.72 -43.13
N GLU A 389 42.52 35.14 -44.00
CA GLU A 389 41.30 35.77 -44.50
C GLU A 389 40.11 35.53 -43.58
N GLY A 390 39.18 36.49 -43.51
CA GLY A 390 38.02 36.47 -42.61
C GLY A 390 37.25 35.14 -42.60
N PRO A 391 36.83 34.57 -43.74
CA PRO A 391 36.11 33.29 -43.77
C PRO A 391 36.94 32.12 -43.19
N THR A 392 38.24 32.07 -43.48
CA THR A 392 39.12 31.00 -42.98
C THR A 392 39.33 31.08 -41.46
N ILE A 393 39.35 32.29 -40.91
CA ILE A 393 39.42 32.49 -39.45
C ILE A 393 38.15 31.94 -38.80
N LEU A 394 36.97 32.24 -39.36
CA LEU A 394 35.70 31.73 -38.85
C LEU A 394 35.61 30.21 -38.92
N ASP A 395 36.14 29.59 -39.99
CA ASP A 395 36.19 28.12 -40.10
C ASP A 395 37.09 27.49 -39.02
N ILE A 396 38.27 28.08 -38.77
CA ILE A 396 39.18 27.63 -37.71
C ILE A 396 38.54 27.82 -36.34
N GLU A 397 37.93 28.98 -36.07
CA GLU A 397 37.22 29.26 -34.82
C GLU A 397 36.05 28.31 -34.60
N LYS A 398 35.29 28.00 -35.66
CA LYS A 398 34.18 27.06 -35.61
C LYS A 398 34.66 25.67 -35.22
N PHE A 399 35.64 25.12 -35.94
CA PHE A 399 36.18 23.79 -35.61
C PHE A 399 36.83 23.78 -34.22
N HIS A 400 37.59 24.82 -33.87
CA HIS A 400 38.22 24.93 -32.56
C HIS A 400 37.19 25.00 -31.42
N ARG A 401 36.04 25.66 -31.63
CA ARG A 401 34.96 25.72 -30.63
C ARG A 401 34.22 24.40 -30.51
N GLU A 402 33.84 23.78 -31.63
CA GLU A 402 33.12 22.50 -31.62
C GLU A 402 33.98 21.36 -31.05
N SER A 403 35.27 21.32 -31.39
CA SER A 403 36.19 20.27 -30.92
C SER A 403 36.55 20.34 -29.44
N PHE A 404 36.08 21.37 -28.71
CA PHE A 404 36.31 21.50 -27.27
C PHE A 404 35.71 20.34 -26.47
N PHE A 405 34.52 19.87 -26.89
CA PHE A 405 33.81 18.79 -26.21
C PHE A 405 34.20 17.38 -26.69
N TYR A 406 35.08 17.24 -27.68
CA TYR A 406 35.38 15.93 -28.27
C TYR A 406 36.02 14.97 -27.27
N THR A 407 36.96 15.42 -26.43
CA THR A 407 37.55 14.57 -25.39
C THR A 407 36.49 14.04 -24.42
N HIS A 408 35.57 14.89 -23.99
CA HIS A 408 34.48 14.53 -23.07
C HIS A 408 33.53 13.50 -23.69
N LEU A 409 33.14 13.72 -24.95
CA LEU A 409 32.24 12.82 -25.67
C LEU A 409 32.90 11.48 -26.02
N ILE A 410 34.19 11.46 -26.35
CA ILE A 410 34.94 10.22 -26.56
C ILE A 410 35.03 9.42 -25.26
N ASN A 411 35.17 10.09 -24.12
CA ASN A 411 35.15 9.50 -22.78
C ASN A 411 33.75 9.59 -22.14
N PHE A 412 32.72 9.18 -22.90
CA PHE A 412 31.32 9.38 -22.53
C PHE A 412 30.97 8.80 -21.15
N SER A 413 31.36 7.55 -20.87
CA SER A 413 31.01 6.86 -19.62
C SER A 413 31.51 7.60 -18.38
N GLU A 414 32.78 8.03 -18.40
CA GLU A 414 33.37 8.80 -17.30
C GLU A 414 32.71 10.17 -17.17
N THR A 415 32.49 10.86 -18.30
CA THR A 415 31.82 12.18 -18.30
C THR A 415 30.39 12.09 -17.77
N LEU A 416 29.67 11.01 -18.08
CA LEU A 416 28.31 10.78 -17.60
C LEU A 416 28.26 10.67 -16.07
N GLN A 417 29.16 9.89 -15.46
CA GLN A 417 29.25 9.79 -14.01
C GLN A 417 29.59 11.15 -13.38
N GLN A 418 30.53 11.87 -14.00
CA GLN A 418 30.96 13.19 -13.57
C GLN A 418 29.84 14.25 -13.61
N CYS A 419 28.95 14.20 -14.60
CA CYS A 419 27.79 15.10 -14.70
C CYS A 419 26.64 14.76 -13.74
N CYS A 420 26.69 13.60 -13.08
CA CYS A 420 25.65 13.12 -12.16
C CYS A 420 26.16 12.92 -10.72
N ASP A 421 27.31 13.50 -10.37
CA ASP A 421 27.94 13.28 -9.07
C ASP A 421 27.23 14.05 -7.96
N LEU A 422 26.54 13.32 -7.08
CA LEU A 422 25.84 13.84 -5.91
C LEU A 422 26.42 13.29 -4.59
N SER A 423 27.63 12.70 -4.65
CA SER A 423 28.28 12.01 -3.53
C SER A 423 28.57 12.90 -2.31
N GLN A 424 28.69 14.21 -2.53
CA GLN A 424 29.10 15.18 -1.50
C GLN A 424 28.01 15.53 -0.48
N LEU A 425 26.77 15.08 -0.70
CA LEU A 425 25.65 15.36 0.21
C LEU A 425 25.79 14.67 1.58
N TRP A 426 26.54 13.57 1.67
CA TRP A 426 26.71 12.83 2.93
C TRP A 426 27.94 13.25 3.74
N PHE A 427 29.05 13.57 3.06
CA PHE A 427 30.32 13.91 3.72
C PHE A 427 30.20 15.20 4.53
N ARG A 428 30.86 15.24 5.69
CA ARG A 428 30.69 16.30 6.71
C ARG A 428 31.91 16.49 7.63
N GLU A 429 33.09 16.19 7.11
CA GLU A 429 34.36 16.21 7.87
C GLU A 429 34.73 17.61 8.35
N PHE A 430 34.47 18.65 7.54
CA PHE A 430 34.74 20.03 7.94
C PHE A 430 33.87 20.44 9.14
N PHE A 431 32.57 20.13 9.12
CA PHE A 431 31.71 20.41 10.27
C PHE A 431 32.05 19.56 11.49
N LEU A 432 32.53 18.31 11.32
CA LEU A 432 33.01 17.50 12.44
C LEU A 432 34.24 18.12 13.11
N GLU A 433 35.20 18.60 12.32
CA GLU A 433 36.39 19.31 12.82
C GLU A 433 35.99 20.56 13.62
N LEU A 434 35.01 21.33 13.14
CA LEU A 434 34.50 22.51 13.85
C LEU A 434 33.86 22.19 15.22
N THR A 435 33.47 20.94 15.47
CA THR A 435 32.96 20.54 16.78
C THR A 435 34.06 20.37 17.84
N MET A 436 35.34 20.47 17.46
CA MET A 436 36.50 20.35 18.36
C MET A 436 36.47 19.09 19.23
N GLY A 437 36.12 17.95 18.63
CA GLY A 437 36.05 16.65 19.30
C GLY A 437 34.77 16.39 20.10
N ARG A 438 33.80 17.32 20.09
CA ARG A 438 32.49 17.12 20.75
C ARG A 438 31.65 16.05 20.04
N ARG A 439 31.74 15.96 18.71
CA ARG A 439 31.06 14.94 17.90
C ARG A 439 32.12 14.08 17.23
N ILE A 440 31.98 12.76 17.37
CA ILE A 440 32.72 11.79 16.54
C ILE A 440 32.05 11.56 15.19
N GLN A 441 30.71 11.67 15.15
CA GLN A 441 29.88 11.64 13.96
C GLN A 441 28.55 12.36 14.26
N PHE A 442 27.85 12.84 13.23
CA PHE A 442 26.50 13.41 13.35
C PHE A 442 25.41 12.32 13.26
N PRO A 443 24.27 12.51 13.95
CA PRO A 443 23.17 11.55 13.90
C PRO A 443 22.39 11.64 12.57
N ILE A 444 21.58 10.62 12.27
CA ILE A 444 20.94 10.43 10.96
C ILE A 444 19.96 11.54 10.59
N GLU A 445 19.33 12.18 11.58
CA GLU A 445 18.42 13.32 11.37
C GLU A 445 19.13 14.58 10.84
N MET A 446 20.48 14.62 10.86
CA MET A 446 21.30 15.66 10.24
C MET A 446 21.89 15.22 8.89
N SER A 447 21.67 13.96 8.49
CA SER A 447 22.24 13.38 7.28
C SER A 447 21.35 13.65 6.06
N MET A 448 21.86 14.35 5.04
CA MET A 448 21.04 14.75 3.89
C MET A 448 20.33 13.59 3.17
N PRO A 449 20.99 12.45 2.86
CA PRO A 449 20.29 11.32 2.23
C PRO A 449 19.10 10.83 3.06
N TRP A 450 19.24 10.78 4.39
CA TRP A 450 18.16 10.36 5.28
C TRP A 450 17.09 11.43 5.48
N ILE A 451 17.45 12.71 5.65
CA ILE A 451 16.50 13.82 5.75
C ILE A 451 15.52 13.82 4.57
N LEU A 452 16.05 13.64 3.35
CA LEU A 452 15.24 13.60 2.13
C LEU A 452 14.36 12.35 2.06
N THR A 453 14.92 11.19 2.40
CA THR A 453 14.23 9.90 2.34
C THR A 453 13.13 9.79 3.40
N ASP A 454 13.45 10.09 4.66
CA ASP A 454 12.54 9.98 5.79
C ASP A 454 11.38 10.96 5.69
N HIS A 455 11.62 12.14 5.10
CA HIS A 455 10.55 13.13 4.88
C HIS A 455 9.43 12.58 4.01
N ILE A 456 9.74 11.80 2.97
CA ILE A 456 8.71 11.14 2.13
C ILE A 456 7.96 10.06 2.91
N LEU A 457 8.68 9.27 3.71
CA LEU A 457 8.09 8.20 4.53
C LEU A 457 7.17 8.73 5.62
N GLU A 458 7.53 9.85 6.24
CA GLU A 458 6.81 10.47 7.35
C GLU A 458 5.57 11.23 6.85
N THR A 459 5.71 12.01 5.78
CA THR A 459 4.59 12.74 5.17
C THR A 459 3.64 11.82 4.39
N LYS A 460 4.13 10.65 3.95
CA LYS A 460 3.40 9.68 3.12
C LYS A 460 2.93 10.31 1.79
N GLU A 461 3.72 11.25 1.28
CA GLU A 461 3.37 12.05 0.09
C GLU A 461 3.23 11.16 -1.15
N ALA A 462 2.01 11.10 -1.69
CA ALA A 462 1.65 10.17 -2.76
C ALA A 462 2.38 10.46 -4.08
N SER A 463 2.64 11.74 -4.37
CA SER A 463 3.36 12.14 -5.57
C SER A 463 4.86 11.79 -5.52
N MET A 464 5.43 11.69 -4.32
CA MET A 464 6.86 11.46 -4.08
C MET A 464 7.22 10.00 -3.77
N MET A 465 6.21 9.15 -3.53
CA MET A 465 6.44 7.75 -3.15
C MET A 465 7.22 6.94 -4.19
N GLU A 466 7.07 7.25 -5.48
CA GLU A 466 7.84 6.59 -6.55
C GLU A 466 9.30 7.08 -6.64
N TYR A 467 9.64 8.16 -5.93
CA TYR A 467 10.94 8.81 -5.97
C TYR A 467 11.87 8.42 -4.82
N VAL A 468 11.32 7.84 -3.74
CA VAL A 468 12.04 7.62 -2.46
C VAL A 468 13.28 6.73 -2.58
N LEU A 469 13.36 5.85 -3.57
CA LEU A 469 14.55 5.01 -3.78
C LEU A 469 15.73 5.80 -4.38
N TYR A 470 15.47 6.89 -5.10
CA TYR A 470 16.55 7.70 -5.69
C TYR A 470 17.30 8.52 -4.64
N SER A 471 16.61 8.97 -3.58
CA SER A 471 17.27 9.63 -2.46
C SER A 471 18.10 8.64 -1.62
N LEU A 472 17.63 7.39 -1.50
CA LEU A 472 18.39 6.32 -0.86
C LEU A 472 19.65 5.94 -1.67
N ASP A 473 19.56 6.02 -3.00
CA ASP A 473 20.69 5.74 -3.92
C ASP A 473 21.85 6.73 -3.78
N LEU A 474 21.67 7.87 -3.10
CA LEU A 474 22.76 8.79 -2.78
C LEU A 474 23.86 8.13 -1.93
N TYR A 475 23.49 7.14 -1.10
CA TYR A 475 24.48 6.38 -0.33
C TYR A 475 25.41 5.57 -1.23
N ASN A 476 24.95 5.11 -2.41
CA ASN A 476 25.82 4.43 -3.38
C ASN A 476 26.86 5.40 -3.94
N ASP A 477 26.46 6.64 -4.25
CA ASP A 477 27.36 7.67 -4.76
C ASP A 477 28.46 7.97 -3.72
N SER A 478 28.07 8.23 -2.47
CA SER A 478 29.00 8.51 -1.38
C SER A 478 29.92 7.31 -1.08
N ALA A 479 29.39 6.09 -1.05
CA ALA A 479 30.18 4.89 -0.79
C ALA A 479 31.21 4.64 -1.91
N HIS A 480 30.79 4.74 -3.17
CA HIS A 480 31.71 4.62 -4.30
C HIS A 480 32.81 5.69 -4.26
N TYR A 481 32.45 6.93 -3.90
CA TYR A 481 33.41 8.02 -3.76
C TYR A 481 34.41 7.78 -2.61
N ALA A 482 33.93 7.31 -1.45
CA ALA A 482 34.77 6.96 -0.30
C ALA A 482 35.81 5.88 -0.66
N LEU A 483 35.40 4.87 -1.42
CA LEU A 483 36.26 3.76 -1.83
C LEU A 483 37.24 4.12 -2.95
N THR A 484 36.81 4.90 -3.95
CA THR A 484 37.60 5.12 -5.18
C THR A 484 38.33 6.46 -5.24
N ARG A 485 37.84 7.49 -4.55
CA ARG A 485 38.40 8.85 -4.56
C ARG A 485 39.10 9.18 -3.25
N PHE A 486 38.39 9.10 -2.12
CA PHE A 486 39.03 9.34 -0.81
C PHE A 486 39.96 8.19 -0.42
N ASN A 487 39.62 6.97 -0.81
CA ASN A 487 40.35 5.75 -0.50
C ASN A 487 40.58 5.62 1.01
N LYS A 488 39.47 5.64 1.77
CA LYS A 488 39.44 5.54 3.24
C LYS A 488 38.37 4.55 3.67
N GLN A 489 38.77 3.57 4.49
CA GLN A 489 37.87 2.50 4.97
C GLN A 489 36.84 3.03 5.96
N PHE A 490 37.27 3.81 6.96
CA PHE A 490 36.36 4.31 8.01
C PHE A 490 35.16 5.10 7.46
N LEU A 491 35.35 5.88 6.39
CA LEU A 491 34.25 6.59 5.72
C LEU A 491 33.22 5.61 5.14
N TYR A 492 33.68 4.50 4.54
CA TYR A 492 32.77 3.47 4.06
C TYR A 492 32.09 2.73 5.21
N ASP A 493 32.82 2.40 6.27
CA ASP A 493 32.28 1.72 7.45
C ASP A 493 31.15 2.54 8.10
N GLU A 494 31.31 3.86 8.17
CA GLU A 494 30.28 4.78 8.68
C GLU A 494 29.07 4.89 7.75
N ILE A 495 29.27 4.99 6.43
CA ILE A 495 28.19 4.98 5.44
C ILE A 495 27.40 3.66 5.54
N GLU A 496 28.10 2.53 5.63
CA GLU A 496 27.50 1.21 5.74
C GLU A 496 26.68 1.06 7.02
N ALA A 497 27.21 1.51 8.15
CA ALA A 497 26.50 1.50 9.43
C ALA A 497 25.25 2.40 9.39
N GLU A 498 25.34 3.58 8.78
CA GLU A 498 24.21 4.50 8.62
C GLU A 498 23.12 3.89 7.73
N VAL A 499 23.50 3.32 6.58
CA VAL A 499 22.56 2.62 5.68
C VAL A 499 21.87 1.47 6.37
N ASN A 500 22.58 0.68 7.18
CA ASN A 500 21.98 -0.45 7.89
C ASN A 500 20.84 0.02 8.83
N LEU A 501 21.07 1.08 9.60
CA LEU A 501 20.05 1.66 10.49
C LEU A 501 18.89 2.30 9.71
N CYS A 502 19.20 3.13 8.72
CA CYS A 502 18.22 3.85 7.92
C CYS A 502 17.35 2.89 7.09
N PHE A 503 17.93 1.82 6.56
CA PHE A 503 17.20 0.85 5.74
C PHE A 503 16.24 0.00 6.57
N ASP A 504 16.59 -0.36 7.80
CA ASP A 504 15.66 -1.03 8.73
C ASP A 504 14.45 -0.12 9.05
N GLN A 505 14.70 1.17 9.30
CA GLN A 505 13.63 2.15 9.49
C GLN A 505 12.80 2.35 8.21
N PHE A 506 13.43 2.39 7.05
CA PHE A 506 12.77 2.49 5.75
C PHE A 506 11.78 1.34 5.56
N VAL A 507 12.23 0.10 5.75
CA VAL A 507 11.37 -1.10 5.61
C VAL A 507 10.24 -1.09 6.63
N TYR A 508 10.51 -0.70 7.88
CA TYR A 508 9.49 -0.61 8.92
C TYR A 508 8.41 0.43 8.59
N LYS A 509 8.81 1.69 8.36
CA LYS A 509 7.87 2.80 8.07
C LYS A 509 7.10 2.54 6.78
N LEU A 510 7.74 2.00 5.75
CA LEU A 510 7.10 1.69 4.47
C LEU A 510 6.09 0.54 4.59
N ALA A 511 6.45 -0.57 5.25
CA ALA A 511 5.53 -1.69 5.41
C ALA A 511 4.33 -1.32 6.30
N ASP A 512 4.55 -0.56 7.38
CA ASP A 512 3.51 -0.10 8.30
C ASP A 512 2.48 0.78 7.58
N GLN A 513 2.93 1.77 6.81
CA GLN A 513 2.02 2.65 6.06
C GLN A 513 1.32 1.93 4.89
N ILE A 514 1.97 0.97 4.22
CA ILE A 514 1.35 0.14 3.18
C ILE A 514 0.20 -0.69 3.75
N PHE A 515 0.43 -1.35 4.89
CA PHE A 515 -0.60 -2.15 5.54
C PHE A 515 -1.79 -1.26 5.96
N ALA A 516 -1.51 -0.15 6.64
CA ALA A 516 -2.52 0.80 7.06
C ALA A 516 -3.33 1.35 5.87
N TYR A 517 -2.66 1.68 4.76
CA TYR A 517 -3.30 2.18 3.54
C TYR A 517 -4.31 1.17 2.97
N TYR A 518 -3.89 -0.08 2.75
CA TYR A 518 -4.79 -1.10 2.20
C TYR A 518 -5.88 -1.53 3.19
N LYS A 519 -5.64 -1.46 4.50
CA LYS A 519 -6.70 -1.68 5.51
C LYS A 519 -7.76 -0.57 5.45
N VAL A 520 -7.35 0.69 5.45
CA VAL A 520 -8.29 1.84 5.35
C VAL A 520 -9.05 1.79 4.02
N MET A 521 -8.40 1.37 2.94
CA MET A 521 -9.04 1.14 1.65
C MET A 521 -10.12 0.05 1.74
N ALA A 522 -9.81 -1.11 2.31
CA ALA A 522 -10.76 -2.20 2.51
C ALA A 522 -11.98 -1.76 3.34
N GLY A 523 -11.75 -1.15 4.50
CA GLY A 523 -12.80 -0.62 5.36
C GLY A 523 -13.63 0.45 4.65
N SER A 524 -13.02 1.26 3.77
CA SER A 524 -13.73 2.29 3.01
C SER A 524 -14.60 1.74 1.88
N LEU A 525 -14.12 0.71 1.18
CA LEU A 525 -14.82 0.04 0.09
C LEU A 525 -16.10 -0.64 0.58
N LEU A 526 -16.01 -1.34 1.70
CA LEU A 526 -17.11 -2.11 2.31
C LEU A 526 -18.09 -1.24 3.11
N LEU A 527 -17.72 0.00 3.47
CA LEU A 527 -18.63 0.86 4.24
C LEU A 527 -19.87 1.23 3.40
N ASP A 528 -21.04 1.10 4.03
CA ASP A 528 -22.33 1.37 3.40
C ASP A 528 -22.39 2.79 2.80
N LYS A 529 -22.86 2.85 1.55
CA LYS A 529 -22.87 4.09 0.77
C LYS A 529 -23.98 5.02 1.22
N ARG A 530 -25.12 4.48 1.69
CA ARG A 530 -26.22 5.30 2.20
C ARG A 530 -25.82 5.99 3.51
N LEU A 531 -25.22 5.26 4.44
CA LEU A 531 -24.67 5.82 5.68
C LEU A 531 -23.71 6.97 5.41
N ARG A 532 -22.77 6.80 4.46
CA ARG A 532 -21.85 7.89 4.07
C ARG A 532 -22.58 9.14 3.61
N SER A 533 -23.64 8.99 2.80
CA SER A 533 -24.44 10.12 2.33
C SER A 533 -25.23 10.80 3.45
N GLU A 534 -25.79 10.04 4.39
CA GLU A 534 -26.52 10.59 5.54
C GLU A 534 -25.58 11.35 6.48
N CYS A 535 -24.41 10.77 6.80
CA CYS A 535 -23.40 11.44 7.61
C CYS A 535 -22.92 12.75 6.96
N LYS A 536 -22.78 12.78 5.62
CA LYS A 536 -22.45 14.00 4.87
C LYS A 536 -23.56 15.06 5.02
N ASN A 537 -24.83 14.67 4.89
CA ASN A 537 -25.97 15.57 5.03
C ASN A 537 -26.09 16.15 6.45
N GLN A 538 -25.64 15.40 7.46
CA GLN A 538 -25.61 15.82 8.87
C GLN A 538 -24.34 16.62 9.25
N GLY A 539 -23.46 16.91 8.30
CA GLY A 539 -22.20 17.63 8.56
C GLY A 539 -21.09 16.78 9.19
N ALA A 540 -21.27 15.47 9.33
CA ALA A 540 -20.32 14.50 9.89
C ALA A 540 -19.68 13.63 8.80
N THR A 541 -19.14 14.25 7.75
CA THR A 541 -18.64 13.52 6.56
C THR A 541 -17.53 12.53 6.90
N ILE A 542 -17.73 11.25 6.54
CA ILE A 542 -16.67 10.22 6.62
C ILE A 542 -15.79 10.35 5.38
N HIS A 543 -14.64 11.03 5.53
CA HIS A 543 -13.70 11.29 4.44
C HIS A 543 -13.19 9.99 3.78
N LEU A 544 -13.06 10.03 2.45
CA LEU A 544 -12.41 8.96 1.70
C LEU A 544 -10.89 9.03 1.94
N PRO A 545 -10.18 7.89 2.02
CA PRO A 545 -8.73 7.90 2.10
C PRO A 545 -8.12 8.50 0.84
N PRO A 546 -7.06 9.32 0.96
CA PRO A 546 -6.25 9.75 -0.19
C PRO A 546 -5.67 8.53 -0.93
N SER A 547 -5.58 8.61 -2.26
CA SER A 547 -4.87 7.59 -3.04
C SER A 547 -3.36 7.72 -2.85
N ASN A 548 -2.60 6.64 -3.04
CA ASN A 548 -1.14 6.62 -2.91
C ASN A 548 -0.51 5.66 -3.94
N ARG A 549 0.82 5.71 -4.11
CA ARG A 549 1.58 5.08 -5.20
C ARG A 549 2.65 4.11 -4.68
N TYR A 550 2.25 3.13 -3.88
CA TYR A 550 3.17 2.11 -3.34
C TYR A 550 3.52 0.98 -4.33
N GLU A 551 2.84 0.89 -5.48
CA GLU A 551 2.94 -0.27 -6.36
C GLU A 551 4.35 -0.47 -6.95
N THR A 552 5.05 0.61 -7.29
CA THR A 552 6.41 0.55 -7.85
C THR A 552 7.41 0.03 -6.82
N LEU A 553 7.24 0.42 -5.54
CA LEU A 553 8.04 -0.06 -4.41
C LEU A 553 7.76 -1.53 -4.12
N LEU A 554 6.48 -1.92 -4.11
CA LEU A 554 6.08 -3.32 -3.94
C LEU A 554 6.59 -4.23 -5.05
N LYS A 555 6.89 -3.72 -6.25
CA LYS A 555 7.44 -4.50 -7.36
C LYS A 555 8.97 -4.66 -7.30
N GLN A 556 9.67 -3.98 -6.39
CA GLN A 556 11.14 -4.06 -6.33
C GLN A 556 11.61 -5.40 -5.78
N ARG A 557 12.35 -6.15 -6.61
CA ARG A 557 12.91 -7.47 -6.26
C ARG A 557 14.42 -7.48 -6.06
N HIS A 558 15.11 -6.41 -6.46
CA HIS A 558 16.58 -6.33 -6.48
C HIS A 558 17.07 -4.87 -6.41
N VAL A 559 16.79 -4.18 -5.31
CA VAL A 559 17.34 -2.84 -5.06
C VAL A 559 18.86 -2.95 -4.89
N GLN A 560 19.62 -2.22 -5.70
CA GLN A 560 21.08 -2.21 -5.61
C GLN A 560 21.53 -1.17 -4.60
N LEU A 561 22.09 -1.60 -3.47
CA LEU A 561 22.53 -0.71 -2.40
C LEU A 561 23.80 -1.24 -1.74
N LEU A 562 24.86 -0.44 -1.75
CA LEU A 562 26.20 -0.76 -1.26
C LEU A 562 26.75 -2.09 -1.81
N GLY A 563 26.44 -2.42 -3.08
CA GLY A 563 26.81 -3.67 -3.74
C GLY A 563 25.93 -4.88 -3.41
N ARG A 564 24.91 -4.71 -2.56
CA ARG A 564 23.90 -5.75 -2.26
C ARG A 564 22.75 -5.66 -3.24
N SER A 565 22.12 -6.80 -3.52
CA SER A 565 20.84 -6.89 -4.22
C SER A 565 19.75 -7.25 -3.22
N ILE A 566 18.90 -6.27 -2.86
CA ILE A 566 17.90 -6.41 -1.79
C ILE A 566 16.51 -6.67 -2.39
N ASP A 567 15.85 -7.77 -1.98
CA ASP A 567 14.44 -8.04 -2.32
C ASP A 567 13.52 -7.28 -1.36
N LEU A 568 13.18 -6.04 -1.72
CA LEU A 568 12.29 -5.18 -0.93
C LEU A 568 10.88 -5.75 -0.82
N ASN A 569 10.34 -6.37 -1.89
CA ASN A 569 9.04 -7.05 -1.86
C ASN A 569 9.00 -8.13 -0.78
N ARG A 570 10.05 -8.96 -0.68
CA ARG A 570 10.15 -9.99 0.35
C ARG A 570 10.15 -9.39 1.75
N LEU A 571 10.93 -8.34 1.98
CA LEU A 571 11.01 -7.70 3.30
C LEU A 571 9.67 -7.08 3.72
N ILE A 572 8.98 -6.40 2.80
CA ILE A 572 7.64 -5.85 3.04
C ILE A 572 6.64 -6.98 3.31
N THR A 573 6.65 -8.06 2.51
CA THR A 573 5.76 -9.21 2.66
C THR A 573 5.85 -9.81 4.06
N GLN A 574 7.05 -9.94 4.62
CA GLN A 574 7.23 -10.46 5.98
C GLN A 574 6.50 -9.62 7.03
N ARG A 575 6.62 -8.28 6.97
CA ARG A 575 5.98 -7.38 7.94
C ARG A 575 4.47 -7.29 7.72
N VAL A 576 4.03 -7.25 6.46
CA VAL A 576 2.61 -7.23 6.10
C VAL A 576 1.92 -8.53 6.50
N SER A 577 2.58 -9.67 6.32
CA SER A 577 2.06 -10.97 6.78
C SER A 577 1.86 -10.97 8.30
N ALA A 578 2.86 -10.54 9.07
CA ALA A 578 2.73 -10.40 10.53
C ALA A 578 1.61 -9.43 10.94
N ALA A 579 1.41 -8.33 10.21
CA ALA A 579 0.32 -7.38 10.47
C ALA A 579 -1.07 -7.96 10.17
N MET A 580 -1.18 -8.83 9.15
CA MET A 580 -2.39 -9.60 8.86
C MET A 580 -2.72 -10.57 10.00
N TYR A 581 -1.76 -11.39 10.44
CA TYR A 581 -1.94 -12.28 11.59
C TYR A 581 -2.37 -11.51 12.84
N LYS A 582 -1.70 -10.39 13.15
CA LYS A 582 -2.05 -9.53 14.29
C LYS A 582 -3.48 -8.95 14.19
N SER A 583 -3.95 -8.63 12.97
CA SER A 583 -5.32 -8.13 12.78
C SER A 583 -6.38 -9.21 13.00
N LEU A 584 -6.09 -10.45 12.58
CA LEU A 584 -6.97 -11.60 12.79
C LEU A 584 -7.01 -12.00 14.27
N GLU A 585 -5.84 -12.06 14.92
CA GLU A 585 -5.71 -12.31 16.35
C GLU A 585 -6.50 -11.30 17.17
N LEU A 586 -6.37 -10.01 16.84
CA LEU A 586 -7.09 -8.96 17.53
C LEU A 586 -8.61 -9.07 17.32
N ALA A 587 -9.07 -9.39 16.10
CA ALA A 587 -10.49 -9.57 15.83
C ALA A 587 -11.10 -10.69 16.67
N ILE A 588 -10.42 -11.85 16.75
CA ILE A 588 -10.88 -13.00 17.53
C ILE A 588 -10.81 -12.72 19.03
N GLY A 589 -9.68 -12.18 19.52
CA GLY A 589 -9.53 -11.84 20.94
C GLY A 589 -10.52 -10.75 21.40
N ARG A 590 -10.97 -9.88 20.51
CA ARG A 590 -12.03 -8.90 20.81
C ARG A 590 -13.36 -9.61 21.04
N PHE A 591 -13.71 -10.59 20.20
CA PHE A 591 -14.90 -11.41 20.38
C PHE A 591 -14.87 -12.19 21.69
N GLU A 592 -13.71 -12.76 22.05
CA GLU A 592 -13.52 -13.48 23.34
C GLU A 592 -13.75 -12.58 24.58
N SER A 593 -13.59 -11.26 24.43
CA SER A 593 -13.85 -10.29 25.51
C SER A 593 -15.30 -9.79 25.58
N GLU A 594 -16.16 -10.22 24.66
CA GLU A 594 -17.53 -9.72 24.49
C GLU A 594 -18.57 -10.85 24.48
N ASP A 595 -19.86 -10.47 24.57
CA ASP A 595 -20.98 -11.42 24.53
C ASP A 595 -21.29 -11.92 23.11
N LEU A 596 -22.15 -12.94 23.02
CA LEU A 596 -22.53 -13.59 21.75
C LEU A 596 -23.05 -12.60 20.69
N THR A 597 -23.64 -11.46 21.09
CA THR A 597 -24.21 -10.50 20.15
C THR A 597 -23.15 -9.80 19.30
N SER A 598 -21.91 -9.72 19.80
CA SER A 598 -20.77 -9.11 19.11
C SER A 598 -20.26 -9.93 17.92
N ILE A 599 -20.73 -11.17 17.73
CA ILE A 599 -20.28 -12.04 16.62
C ILE A 599 -20.55 -11.44 15.23
N VAL A 600 -21.56 -10.56 15.10
CA VAL A 600 -21.86 -9.85 13.85
C VAL A 600 -20.78 -8.80 13.55
N GLU A 601 -20.24 -8.13 14.57
CA GLU A 601 -19.08 -7.23 14.44
C GLU A 601 -17.83 -8.02 14.03
N LEU A 602 -17.63 -9.21 14.62
CA LEU A 602 -16.53 -10.12 14.26
C LEU A 602 -16.58 -10.49 12.78
N ASP A 603 -17.72 -10.97 12.25
CA ASP A 603 -17.84 -11.36 10.83
C ASP A 603 -17.54 -10.18 9.89
N GLY A 604 -18.07 -8.99 10.21
CA GLY A 604 -17.76 -7.77 9.47
C GLY A 604 -16.28 -7.42 9.45
N LEU A 605 -15.62 -7.53 10.61
CA LEU A 605 -14.18 -7.25 10.73
C LEU A 605 -13.32 -8.32 10.03
N LEU A 606 -13.72 -9.60 10.08
CA LEU A 606 -13.07 -10.67 9.32
C LEU A 606 -13.20 -10.44 7.81
N GLU A 607 -14.33 -9.93 7.33
CA GLU A 607 -14.52 -9.62 5.91
C GLU A 607 -13.69 -8.40 5.46
N ILE A 608 -13.52 -7.39 6.32
CA ILE A 608 -12.54 -6.31 6.08
C ILE A 608 -11.12 -6.87 6.00
N ASN A 609 -10.75 -7.80 6.88
CA ASN A 609 -9.44 -8.46 6.81
C ASN A 609 -9.29 -9.28 5.52
N ARG A 610 -10.33 -10.00 5.10
CA ARG A 610 -10.34 -10.75 3.82
C ARG A 610 -10.15 -9.81 2.63
N MET A 611 -10.83 -8.67 2.62
CA MET A 611 -10.67 -7.67 1.57
C MET A 611 -9.28 -7.04 1.60
N THR A 612 -8.71 -6.80 2.79
CA THR A 612 -7.33 -6.31 2.95
C THR A 612 -6.32 -7.30 2.37
N HIS A 613 -6.45 -8.58 2.72
CA HIS A 613 -5.66 -9.68 2.15
C HIS A 613 -5.75 -9.72 0.63
N LYS A 614 -6.96 -9.62 0.08
CA LYS A 614 -7.20 -9.60 -1.38
C LYS A 614 -6.51 -8.43 -2.07
N LEU A 615 -6.57 -7.24 -1.48
CA LEU A 615 -5.93 -6.03 -2.04
C LEU A 615 -4.40 -6.15 -2.04
N LEU A 616 -3.82 -6.69 -0.97
CA LEU A 616 -2.37 -6.89 -0.80
C LEU A 616 -1.84 -8.03 -1.68
N SER A 617 -2.60 -9.11 -1.83
CA SER A 617 -2.23 -10.30 -2.63
C SER A 617 -2.08 -10.01 -4.12
N ARG A 618 -2.50 -8.82 -4.60
CA ARG A 618 -2.21 -8.36 -5.96
C ARG A 618 -0.74 -8.06 -6.21
N TYR A 619 0.02 -7.77 -5.16
CA TYR A 619 1.42 -7.36 -5.25
C TYR A 619 2.36 -8.23 -4.40
N LEU A 620 1.84 -8.87 -3.35
CA LEU A 620 2.60 -9.67 -2.39
C LEU A 620 2.13 -11.13 -2.42
N THR A 621 3.06 -12.05 -2.14
CA THR A 621 2.73 -13.46 -1.95
C THR A 621 2.52 -13.73 -0.46
N LEU A 622 1.26 -13.74 -0.04
CA LEU A 622 0.85 -14.06 1.32
C LEU A 622 0.34 -15.51 1.38
N ASP A 623 0.36 -16.11 2.57
CA ASP A 623 -0.40 -17.34 2.82
C ASP A 623 -1.88 -17.13 2.49
N SER A 624 -2.60 -18.21 2.20
CA SER A 624 -4.03 -18.10 1.92
C SER A 624 -4.76 -17.50 3.13
N PHE A 625 -5.79 -16.68 2.88
CA PHE A 625 -6.56 -16.08 3.97
C PHE A 625 -7.13 -17.14 4.93
N ASP A 626 -7.58 -18.29 4.39
CA ASP A 626 -8.10 -19.39 5.19
C ASP A 626 -7.04 -20.01 6.11
N ALA A 627 -5.80 -20.18 5.64
CA ALA A 627 -4.71 -20.65 6.47
C ALA A 627 -4.40 -19.66 7.60
N MET A 628 -4.26 -18.37 7.28
CA MET A 628 -4.02 -17.32 8.28
C MET A 628 -5.15 -17.25 9.32
N PHE A 629 -6.40 -17.34 8.87
CA PHE A 629 -7.58 -17.32 9.74
C PHE A 629 -7.63 -18.55 10.65
N ARG A 630 -7.42 -19.76 10.11
CA ARG A 630 -7.39 -20.99 10.91
C ARG A 630 -6.28 -20.96 11.93
N GLU A 631 -5.10 -20.46 11.59
CA GLU A 631 -4.00 -20.33 12.53
C GLU A 631 -4.34 -19.38 13.68
N ALA A 632 -4.81 -18.16 13.39
CA ALA A 632 -5.25 -17.20 14.42
C ALA A 632 -6.42 -17.76 15.26
N ASN A 633 -7.32 -18.52 14.65
CA ASN A 633 -8.43 -19.19 15.33
C ASN A 633 -8.01 -20.46 16.07
N HIS A 634 -6.72 -20.83 16.09
CA HIS A 634 -6.18 -22.08 16.64
C HIS A 634 -6.88 -23.35 16.10
N ASN A 635 -7.32 -23.33 14.85
CA ASN A 635 -8.10 -24.38 14.18
C ASN A 635 -7.30 -25.12 13.08
N VAL A 636 -5.99 -25.30 13.32
CA VAL A 636 -5.08 -26.07 12.44
C VAL A 636 -4.70 -27.39 13.10
N SER A 637 -4.20 -27.33 14.34
CA SER A 637 -3.82 -28.50 15.16
C SER A 637 -4.91 -28.96 16.13
N ALA A 638 -6.01 -28.20 16.25
CA ALA A 638 -7.16 -28.52 17.08
C ALA A 638 -8.43 -28.68 16.22
N PRO A 639 -9.39 -29.52 16.65
CA PRO A 639 -10.62 -29.76 15.90
C PRO A 639 -11.64 -28.61 16.00
N TYR A 640 -11.52 -27.74 17.00
CA TYR A 640 -12.43 -26.62 17.22
C TYR A 640 -11.62 -25.36 17.47
N GLY A 641 -11.93 -24.31 16.72
CA GLY A 641 -11.29 -23.01 16.87
C GLY A 641 -11.82 -22.21 18.06
N ARG A 642 -11.09 -21.17 18.42
CA ARG A 642 -11.41 -20.19 19.47
C ARG A 642 -12.82 -19.63 19.37
N ILE A 643 -13.26 -19.26 18.15
CA ILE A 643 -14.62 -18.73 17.93
C ILE A 643 -15.68 -19.75 18.33
N THR A 644 -15.54 -21.02 17.94
CA THR A 644 -16.49 -22.08 18.29
C THR A 644 -16.55 -22.31 19.79
N LEU A 645 -15.39 -22.34 20.45
CA LEU A 645 -15.28 -22.51 21.90
C LEU A 645 -15.93 -21.33 22.65
N HIS A 646 -15.69 -20.09 22.20
CA HIS A 646 -16.28 -18.89 22.80
C HIS A 646 -17.79 -18.82 22.58
N VAL A 647 -18.30 -19.24 21.41
CA VAL A 647 -19.75 -19.34 21.19
C VAL A 647 -20.38 -20.29 22.21
N PHE A 648 -19.81 -21.48 22.42
CA PHE A 648 -20.33 -22.40 23.42
C PHE A 648 -20.22 -21.83 24.85
N TRP A 649 -19.10 -21.18 25.18
CA TRP A 649 -18.90 -20.51 26.45
C TRP A 649 -20.00 -19.48 26.74
N GLU A 650 -20.24 -18.57 25.79
CA GLU A 650 -21.28 -17.56 25.90
C GLU A 650 -22.70 -18.15 25.87
N LEU A 651 -22.90 -19.28 25.17
CA LEU A 651 -24.17 -19.99 25.26
C LEU A 651 -24.43 -20.46 26.69
N ASN A 652 -23.46 -21.14 27.28
CA ASN A 652 -23.57 -21.75 28.60
C ASN A 652 -23.69 -20.71 29.73
N TYR A 653 -22.91 -19.64 29.68
CA TYR A 653 -22.80 -18.67 30.78
C TYR A 653 -23.67 -17.42 30.63
N ASP A 654 -24.13 -17.07 29.43
CA ASP A 654 -24.92 -15.84 29.20
C ASP A 654 -26.25 -16.12 28.48
N PHE A 655 -26.21 -16.72 27.29
CA PHE A 655 -27.41 -16.88 26.46
C PHE A 655 -28.51 -17.70 27.14
N LEU A 656 -28.20 -18.92 27.57
CA LEU A 656 -29.16 -19.82 28.20
C LEU A 656 -29.79 -19.19 29.45
N PRO A 657 -29.02 -18.67 30.42
CA PRO A 657 -29.59 -18.13 31.66
C PRO A 657 -30.24 -16.76 31.51
N ASN A 658 -29.71 -15.87 30.66
CA ASN A 658 -30.06 -14.44 30.70
C ASN A 658 -31.00 -13.99 29.57
N TYR A 659 -31.36 -14.84 28.60
CA TYR A 659 -32.19 -14.43 27.47
C TYR A 659 -33.63 -14.97 27.51
N CYS A 660 -34.54 -14.18 26.93
CA CYS A 660 -35.98 -14.42 26.83
C CYS A 660 -36.35 -14.50 25.35
N TYR A 661 -36.81 -15.66 24.89
CA TYR A 661 -37.31 -15.80 23.53
C TYR A 661 -38.68 -15.14 23.37
N ASN A 662 -38.89 -14.47 22.23
CA ASN A 662 -40.18 -13.96 21.81
C ASN A 662 -40.51 -14.51 20.42
N GLY A 663 -41.35 -15.54 20.38
CA GLY A 663 -41.72 -16.28 19.17
C GLY A 663 -42.45 -15.44 18.12
N SER A 664 -43.15 -14.38 18.54
CA SER A 664 -43.80 -13.46 17.59
C SER A 664 -42.80 -12.63 16.78
N THR A 665 -41.63 -12.34 17.37
CA THR A 665 -40.57 -11.54 16.71
C THR A 665 -39.42 -12.39 16.19
N ASN A 666 -39.37 -13.67 16.57
CA ASN A 666 -38.23 -14.57 16.36
C ASN A 666 -36.90 -13.97 16.87
N ARG A 667 -36.92 -13.41 18.09
CA ARG A 667 -35.76 -12.77 18.73
C ARG A 667 -35.69 -13.11 20.19
N PHE A 668 -34.48 -13.16 20.72
CA PHE A 668 -34.19 -13.20 22.13
C PHE A 668 -33.78 -11.83 22.64
N VAL A 669 -34.25 -11.45 23.82
CA VAL A 669 -33.86 -10.22 24.53
C VAL A 669 -33.40 -10.56 25.95
N ARG A 670 -32.58 -9.71 26.58
CA ARG A 670 -32.11 -9.96 27.95
C ARG A 670 -33.27 -9.94 28.96
N THR A 671 -33.10 -10.70 30.03
CA THR A 671 -34.01 -10.79 31.17
C THR A 671 -34.00 -9.51 32.03
N VAL A 672 -34.81 -9.51 33.09
CA VAL A 672 -34.90 -8.42 34.06
C VAL A 672 -33.69 -8.42 35.01
N LEU A 673 -33.35 -7.24 35.55
CA LEU A 673 -32.15 -7.03 36.37
C LEU A 673 -31.95 -8.06 37.50
N PRO A 674 -32.97 -8.49 38.30
CA PRO A 674 -32.76 -9.45 39.39
C PRO A 674 -32.36 -10.86 38.93
N PHE A 675 -32.59 -11.18 37.64
CA PHE A 675 -32.28 -12.47 37.03
C PHE A 675 -31.10 -12.40 36.06
N SER A 676 -30.51 -11.21 35.86
CA SER A 676 -29.30 -11.04 35.05
C SER A 676 -28.10 -11.56 35.81
N GLN A 677 -27.56 -12.70 35.38
CA GLN A 677 -26.34 -13.27 35.92
C GLN A 677 -25.15 -12.63 35.21
N GLU A 678 -24.59 -11.58 35.81
CA GLU A 678 -23.43 -10.88 35.28
C GLU A 678 -22.16 -11.73 35.48
N PHE A 679 -21.40 -11.89 34.39
CA PHE A 679 -20.07 -12.49 34.41
C PHE A 679 -19.05 -11.44 33.97
N GLN A 680 -18.00 -11.24 34.78
CA GLN A 680 -16.94 -10.29 34.46
C GLN A 680 -16.08 -10.83 33.31
N ARG A 681 -16.04 -10.07 32.21
CA ARG A 681 -15.20 -10.36 31.03
C ARG A 681 -13.94 -9.48 31.06
N ASP A 682 -12.80 -10.07 30.71
CA ASP A 682 -11.53 -9.35 30.62
C ASP A 682 -11.50 -8.47 29.37
N LYS A 683 -11.39 -7.15 29.55
CA LYS A 683 -11.36 -6.21 28.43
C LYS A 683 -10.03 -6.28 27.67
N GLN A 684 -10.11 -6.42 26.36
CA GLN A 684 -8.94 -6.39 25.49
C GLN A 684 -8.32 -4.97 25.43
N PRO A 685 -6.96 -4.83 25.42
CA PRO A 685 -6.31 -3.53 25.28
C PRO A 685 -6.52 -2.91 23.89
N ASN A 686 -6.62 -1.59 23.83
CA ASN A 686 -6.80 -0.85 22.58
C ASN A 686 -5.58 -0.97 21.66
N ALA A 687 -5.79 -1.45 20.44
CA ALA A 687 -4.78 -1.48 19.39
C ALA A 687 -4.85 -0.27 18.45
N GLN A 688 -3.80 -0.07 17.65
CA GLN A 688 -3.81 0.95 16.59
C GLN A 688 -4.92 0.66 15.56
N PRO A 689 -5.58 1.70 15.00
CA PRO A 689 -6.74 1.52 14.12
C PRO A 689 -6.53 0.62 12.89
N GLN A 690 -5.31 0.56 12.36
CA GLN A 690 -4.95 -0.27 11.21
C GLN A 690 -5.06 -1.79 11.48
N TYR A 691 -5.05 -2.22 12.74
CA TYR A 691 -5.30 -3.63 13.08
C TYR A 691 -6.80 -3.95 13.22
N LEU A 692 -7.67 -2.94 13.23
CA LEU A 692 -9.13 -3.05 13.25
C LEU A 692 -9.70 -2.66 11.88
N HIS A 693 -10.56 -1.63 11.82
CA HIS A 693 -11.27 -1.20 10.61
C HIS A 693 -10.45 -0.21 9.73
N GLY A 694 -9.24 0.17 10.15
CA GLY A 694 -8.31 1.00 9.39
C GLY A 694 -8.01 2.35 10.03
N SER A 695 -9.04 3.13 10.38
CA SER A 695 -8.89 4.49 10.94
C SER A 695 -9.85 4.72 12.11
N LYS A 696 -9.62 5.77 12.92
CA LYS A 696 -10.50 6.11 14.04
C LYS A 696 -11.94 6.38 13.57
N ALA A 697 -12.10 7.08 12.44
CA ALA A 697 -13.41 7.38 11.86
C ALA A 697 -14.13 6.11 11.40
N LEU A 698 -13.42 5.17 10.76
CA LEU A 698 -14.00 3.89 10.35
C LEU A 698 -14.35 3.01 11.55
N ASN A 699 -13.48 2.95 12.58
CA ASN A 699 -13.79 2.21 13.81
C ASN A 699 -15.10 2.70 14.45
N LEU A 700 -15.31 4.02 14.52
CA LEU A 700 -16.54 4.60 15.07
C LEU A 700 -17.76 4.31 14.19
N ALA A 701 -17.61 4.40 12.87
CA ALA A 701 -18.68 4.12 11.92
C ALA A 701 -19.15 2.66 12.00
N TYR A 702 -18.22 1.70 11.95
CA TYR A 702 -18.54 0.27 12.07
C TYR A 702 -19.06 -0.10 13.45
N SER A 703 -18.47 0.44 14.53
CA SER A 703 -19.00 0.22 15.88
C SER A 703 -20.45 0.72 16.01
N SER A 704 -20.79 1.86 15.39
CA SER A 704 -22.17 2.36 15.34
C SER A 704 -23.10 1.46 14.52
N ILE A 705 -22.63 0.94 13.38
CA ILE A 705 -23.39 -0.01 12.55
C ILE A 705 -23.72 -1.26 13.37
N TYR A 706 -22.71 -1.87 13.99
CA TYR A 706 -22.87 -3.11 14.73
C TYR A 706 -23.52 -2.93 16.10
N GLY A 707 -23.55 -1.71 16.63
CA GLY A 707 -24.32 -1.35 17.83
C GLY A 707 -25.80 -1.75 17.74
N SER A 708 -26.37 -1.76 16.53
CA SER A 708 -27.77 -2.17 16.29
C SER A 708 -28.04 -3.66 16.54
N TYR A 709 -27.00 -4.49 16.65
CA TYR A 709 -27.10 -5.94 16.87
C TYR A 709 -26.87 -6.36 18.33
N ARG A 710 -26.59 -5.40 19.23
CA ARG A 710 -26.19 -5.69 20.62
C ARG A 710 -27.35 -5.97 21.57
N ASN A 711 -28.56 -5.53 21.23
CA ASN A 711 -29.70 -5.58 22.15
C ASN A 711 -30.61 -6.80 21.97
N PHE A 712 -30.29 -7.71 21.05
CA PHE A 712 -31.06 -8.93 20.81
C PHE A 712 -30.18 -10.02 20.18
N VAL A 713 -30.68 -11.26 20.17
CA VAL A 713 -30.14 -12.36 19.34
C VAL A 713 -31.26 -12.85 18.42
N GLY A 714 -30.99 -12.99 17.13
CA GLY A 714 -31.99 -13.42 16.14
C GLY A 714 -31.34 -13.93 14.85
N PRO A 715 -32.10 -14.02 13.74
CA PRO A 715 -31.63 -14.58 12.47
C PRO A 715 -30.24 -14.10 12.00
N PRO A 716 -29.89 -12.79 12.03
CA PRO A 716 -28.56 -12.36 11.58
C PRO A 716 -27.43 -12.95 12.42
N HIS A 717 -27.62 -13.12 13.73
CA HIS A 717 -26.63 -13.75 14.62
C HIS A 717 -26.51 -15.23 14.33
N PHE A 718 -27.63 -15.96 14.22
CA PHE A 718 -27.62 -17.40 13.91
C PHE A 718 -26.99 -17.70 12.54
N GLN A 719 -27.22 -16.85 11.54
CA GLN A 719 -26.58 -16.99 10.23
C GLN A 719 -25.05 -16.86 10.32
N VAL A 720 -24.55 -15.91 11.12
CA VAL A 720 -23.09 -15.75 11.32
C VAL A 720 -22.52 -16.93 12.12
N ILE A 721 -23.20 -17.36 13.19
CA ILE A 721 -22.80 -18.53 13.99
C ILE A 721 -22.71 -19.75 13.07
N CYS A 722 -23.69 -19.97 12.20
CA CYS A 722 -23.72 -21.09 11.25
C CYS A 722 -22.49 -21.09 10.33
N ARG A 723 -22.22 -19.95 9.66
CA ARG A 723 -21.07 -19.78 8.76
C ARG A 723 -19.72 -19.99 9.45
N LEU A 724 -19.54 -19.46 10.66
CA LEU A 724 -18.25 -19.49 11.37
C LEU A 724 -17.97 -20.84 12.05
N LEU A 725 -19.01 -21.54 12.51
CA LEU A 725 -18.86 -22.87 13.14
C LEU A 725 -18.79 -23.99 12.11
N GLY A 726 -19.53 -23.86 11.00
CA GLY A 726 -19.74 -24.94 10.03
C GLY A 726 -20.37 -26.18 10.67
N TYR A 727 -20.46 -27.27 9.91
CA TYR A 727 -21.08 -28.52 10.40
C TYR A 727 -20.46 -29.06 11.68
N GLN A 728 -19.12 -29.10 11.74
CA GLN A 728 -18.40 -29.67 12.87
C GLN A 728 -18.60 -28.85 14.16
N GLY A 729 -18.60 -27.52 14.05
CA GLY A 729 -18.87 -26.63 15.19
C GLY A 729 -20.32 -26.72 15.66
N ILE A 730 -21.28 -26.76 14.72
CA ILE A 730 -22.72 -26.91 15.07
C ILE A 730 -22.96 -28.26 15.78
N ALA A 731 -22.37 -29.34 15.26
CA ALA A 731 -22.52 -30.67 15.85
C ALA A 731 -22.02 -30.73 17.29
N VAL A 732 -20.82 -30.20 17.58
CA VAL A 732 -20.30 -30.19 18.96
C VAL A 732 -21.12 -29.32 19.88
N VAL A 733 -21.59 -28.15 19.42
CA VAL A 733 -22.46 -27.28 20.23
C VAL A 733 -23.78 -27.99 20.55
N MET A 734 -24.41 -28.65 19.58
CA MET A 734 -25.64 -29.43 19.82
C MET A 734 -25.41 -30.57 20.82
N GLU A 735 -24.30 -31.30 20.71
CA GLU A 735 -23.97 -32.37 21.66
C GLU A 735 -23.72 -31.86 23.07
N GLU A 736 -23.01 -30.74 23.23
CA GLU A 736 -22.79 -30.14 24.54
C GLU A 736 -24.09 -29.55 25.12
N LEU A 737 -24.95 -28.93 24.30
CA LEU A 737 -26.27 -28.49 24.75
C LEU A 737 -27.15 -29.66 25.21
N LEU A 738 -27.09 -30.82 24.54
CA LEU A 738 -27.76 -32.03 25.01
C LEU A 738 -27.25 -32.49 26.38
N LYS A 739 -25.93 -32.38 26.64
CA LYS A 739 -25.35 -32.68 27.95
C LYS A 739 -25.82 -31.69 29.02
N VAL A 740 -25.91 -30.40 28.69
CA VAL A 740 -26.47 -29.37 29.59
C VAL A 740 -27.93 -29.70 29.93
N VAL A 741 -28.77 -29.97 28.93
CA VAL A 741 -30.17 -30.36 29.11
C VAL A 741 -30.29 -31.63 29.96
N LYS A 742 -29.47 -32.65 29.69
CA LYS A 742 -29.42 -33.88 30.50
C LYS A 742 -29.08 -33.57 31.95
N SER A 743 -28.05 -32.75 32.19
CA SER A 743 -27.61 -32.36 33.53
C SER A 743 -28.70 -31.64 34.30
N LEU A 744 -29.40 -30.69 33.67
CA LEU A 744 -30.51 -29.96 34.29
C LEU A 744 -31.72 -30.87 34.56
N LEU A 745 -32.14 -31.67 33.58
CA LEU A 745 -33.30 -32.55 33.70
C LEU A 745 -33.11 -33.68 34.70
N GLN A 746 -31.90 -34.24 34.83
CA GLN A 746 -31.60 -35.34 35.77
C GLN A 746 -31.05 -34.85 37.11
N GLY A 747 -30.62 -33.60 37.19
CA GLY A 747 -30.08 -32.97 38.40
C GLY A 747 -31.12 -32.09 39.10
N THR A 748 -30.98 -30.78 38.94
CA THR A 748 -31.77 -29.78 39.68
C THR A 748 -33.26 -29.86 39.36
N ILE A 749 -33.66 -29.96 38.08
CA ILE A 749 -35.08 -30.01 37.73
C ILE A 749 -35.74 -31.26 38.31
N LEU A 750 -35.10 -32.44 38.20
CA LEU A 750 -35.62 -33.68 38.79
C LEU A 750 -35.81 -33.56 40.30
N GLN A 751 -34.83 -32.98 41.00
CA GLN A 751 -34.90 -32.78 42.45
C GLN A 751 -36.10 -31.91 42.85
N TYR A 752 -36.31 -30.79 42.15
CA TYR A 752 -37.44 -29.90 42.43
C TYR A 752 -38.77 -30.51 41.97
N VAL A 753 -38.81 -31.28 40.90
CA VAL A 753 -40.03 -32.02 40.49
C VAL A 753 -40.41 -33.04 41.56
N LYS A 754 -39.47 -33.83 42.09
CA LYS A 754 -39.74 -34.75 43.20
C LYS A 754 -40.24 -34.02 44.44
N THR A 755 -39.60 -32.90 44.78
CA THR A 755 -39.98 -32.08 45.94
C THR A 755 -41.38 -31.50 45.78
N LEU A 756 -41.65 -30.83 44.66
CA LEU A 756 -42.93 -30.18 44.40
C LEU A 756 -44.07 -31.19 44.18
N MET A 757 -43.79 -32.40 43.70
CA MET A 757 -44.81 -33.45 43.58
C MET A 757 -45.27 -33.97 44.95
N GLU A 758 -44.41 -33.93 45.99
CA GLU A 758 -44.83 -34.22 47.36
C GLU A 758 -45.61 -33.06 48.00
N VAL A 759 -45.29 -31.82 47.63
CA VAL A 759 -46.04 -30.61 48.03
C VAL A 759 -47.40 -30.54 47.32
N MET A 760 -47.53 -31.18 46.16
CA MET A 760 -48.76 -31.18 45.37
C MET A 760 -49.91 -31.87 46.13
N PRO A 761 -51.15 -31.33 46.12
CA PRO A 761 -52.32 -32.02 46.64
C PRO A 761 -52.46 -33.41 46.02
N LYS A 762 -52.56 -34.46 46.86
CA LYS A 762 -52.62 -35.86 46.38
C LYS A 762 -53.75 -36.09 45.37
N ILE A 763 -54.88 -35.40 45.55
CA ILE A 763 -56.05 -35.45 44.66
C ILE A 763 -56.58 -34.02 44.49
N CYS A 764 -56.78 -33.58 43.24
CA CYS A 764 -57.36 -32.28 42.92
C CYS A 764 -58.40 -32.44 41.80
N ARG A 765 -59.68 -32.55 42.21
CA ARG A 765 -60.80 -32.72 41.29
C ARG A 765 -61.16 -31.39 40.62
N LEU A 766 -61.54 -31.44 39.34
CA LEU A 766 -62.11 -30.29 38.65
C LEU A 766 -63.56 -30.05 39.12
N PRO A 767 -63.88 -28.93 39.81
CA PRO A 767 -65.23 -28.71 40.31
C PRO A 767 -66.22 -28.52 39.15
N ARG A 768 -67.49 -28.88 39.36
CA ARG A 768 -68.49 -28.78 38.30
C ARG A 768 -68.87 -27.32 37.99
N HIS A 769 -69.50 -27.07 36.85
CA HIS A 769 -69.86 -25.73 36.40
C HIS A 769 -70.79 -25.00 37.37
N GLU A 770 -71.58 -25.72 38.16
CA GLU A 770 -72.54 -25.16 39.13
C GLU A 770 -71.88 -24.41 40.29
N TYR A 771 -70.61 -24.69 40.59
CA TYR A 771 -69.84 -23.96 41.60
C TYR A 771 -69.52 -22.51 41.19
N GLY A 772 -69.63 -22.19 39.89
CA GLY A 772 -69.29 -20.87 39.34
C GLY A 772 -67.79 -20.59 39.28
N SER A 773 -67.36 -19.77 38.33
CA SER A 773 -65.96 -19.44 38.10
C SER A 773 -65.26 -18.75 39.28
N PRO A 774 -65.92 -17.90 40.11
CA PRO A 774 -65.29 -17.35 41.32
C PRO A 774 -64.98 -18.42 42.37
N GLY A 775 -65.92 -19.35 42.62
CA GLY A 775 -65.74 -20.45 43.57
C GLY A 775 -64.69 -21.47 43.10
N ILE A 776 -64.58 -21.68 41.79
CA ILE A 776 -63.52 -22.52 41.20
C ILE A 776 -62.14 -21.88 41.36
N LEU A 777 -62.03 -20.56 41.14
CA LEU A 777 -60.78 -19.84 41.37
C LEU A 777 -60.36 -19.88 42.85
N GLU A 778 -61.30 -19.70 43.78
CA GLU A 778 -61.04 -19.84 45.22
C GLU A 778 -60.58 -21.26 45.59
N PHE A 779 -61.24 -22.29 45.04
CA PHE A 779 -60.87 -23.68 45.22
C PHE A 779 -59.44 -23.96 44.78
N PHE A 780 -59.04 -23.53 43.57
CA PHE A 780 -57.67 -23.74 43.09
C PHE A 780 -56.64 -22.95 43.89
N HIS A 781 -56.97 -21.73 44.32
CA HIS A 781 -56.08 -20.98 45.22
C HIS A 781 -55.85 -21.68 46.56
N HIS A 782 -56.85 -22.38 47.10
CA HIS A 782 -56.70 -23.15 48.33
C HIS A 782 -55.87 -24.43 48.08
N GLN A 783 -56.21 -25.20 47.05
CA GLN A 783 -55.55 -26.48 46.75
C GLN A 783 -54.09 -26.31 46.30
N LEU A 784 -53.76 -25.20 45.65
CA LEU A 784 -52.42 -24.95 45.07
C LEU A 784 -51.59 -23.96 45.90
N LYS A 785 -52.03 -23.63 47.11
CA LYS A 785 -51.40 -22.59 47.96
C LYS A 785 -49.91 -22.82 48.14
N ASP A 786 -49.51 -24.05 48.48
CA ASP A 786 -48.12 -24.38 48.78
C ASP A 786 -47.21 -24.32 47.55
N ILE A 787 -47.77 -24.48 46.35
CA ILE A 787 -47.04 -24.25 45.08
C ILE A 787 -46.94 -22.75 44.78
N VAL A 788 -48.01 -21.99 45.01
CA VAL A 788 -48.05 -20.52 44.81
C VAL A 788 -47.05 -19.82 45.73
N GLU A 789 -46.92 -20.26 46.98
CA GLU A 789 -46.06 -19.65 48.00
C GLU A 789 -44.62 -20.20 47.98
N TYR A 790 -44.29 -21.14 47.08
CA TYR A 790 -42.96 -21.73 47.01
C TYR A 790 -41.90 -20.71 46.53
N ALA A 791 -41.03 -20.29 47.46
CA ALA A 791 -40.10 -19.18 47.26
C ALA A 791 -39.15 -19.35 46.05
N GLU A 792 -38.68 -20.58 45.82
CA GLU A 792 -37.70 -20.88 44.78
C GLU A 792 -38.32 -21.29 43.43
N LEU A 793 -39.64 -21.16 43.29
CA LEU A 793 -40.33 -21.57 42.07
C LEU A 793 -39.87 -20.75 40.86
N LYS A 794 -39.72 -19.43 41.04
CA LYS A 794 -39.25 -18.54 39.97
C LYS A 794 -37.73 -18.56 39.84
N THR A 795 -37.00 -18.41 40.94
CA THR A 795 -35.54 -18.27 40.94
C THR A 795 -34.78 -19.53 40.53
N VAL A 796 -35.35 -20.72 40.80
CA VAL A 796 -34.69 -21.99 40.49
C VAL A 796 -35.48 -22.78 39.45
N CYS A 797 -36.76 -23.07 39.69
CA CYS A 797 -37.51 -23.96 38.79
C CYS A 797 -37.73 -23.33 37.41
N PHE A 798 -38.29 -22.11 37.35
CA PHE A 798 -38.55 -21.43 36.08
C PHE A 798 -37.25 -21.04 35.37
N GLN A 799 -36.21 -20.68 36.13
CA GLN A 799 -34.90 -20.37 35.57
C GLN A 799 -34.27 -21.58 34.87
N ASN A 800 -34.20 -22.73 35.55
CA ASN A 800 -33.64 -23.96 34.95
C ASN A 800 -34.47 -24.44 33.75
N LEU A 801 -35.80 -24.33 33.81
CA LEU A 801 -36.67 -24.67 32.68
C LEU A 801 -36.47 -23.71 31.51
N ARG A 802 -36.28 -22.41 31.75
CA ARG A 802 -35.94 -21.44 30.70
C ARG A 802 -34.63 -21.81 30.01
N GLU A 803 -33.59 -22.18 30.75
CA GLU A 803 -32.31 -22.63 30.17
C GLU A 803 -32.49 -23.85 29.27
N VAL A 804 -33.25 -24.86 29.70
CA VAL A 804 -33.61 -26.01 28.86
C VAL A 804 -34.34 -25.56 27.60
N GLY A 805 -35.32 -24.67 27.73
CA GLY A 805 -36.08 -24.17 26.58
C GLY A 805 -35.24 -23.38 25.59
N ASN A 806 -34.36 -22.51 26.08
CA ASN A 806 -33.43 -21.75 25.26
C ASN A 806 -32.44 -22.65 24.51
N ALA A 807 -31.98 -23.75 25.13
CA ALA A 807 -31.11 -24.72 24.47
C ALA A 807 -31.80 -25.43 23.30
N ILE A 808 -33.08 -25.78 23.47
CA ILE A 808 -33.89 -26.43 22.43
C ILE A 808 -34.23 -25.47 21.30
N LEU A 809 -34.60 -24.25 21.65
CA LEU A 809 -34.83 -23.18 20.67
C LEU A 809 -33.55 -22.89 19.89
N PHE A 810 -32.38 -22.87 20.54
CA PHE A 810 -31.10 -22.71 19.84
C PHE A 810 -30.89 -23.81 18.80
N CYS A 811 -31.10 -25.08 19.17
CA CYS A 811 -30.97 -26.21 18.24
C CYS A 811 -31.92 -26.09 17.04
N LEU A 812 -33.17 -25.70 17.28
CA LEU A 812 -34.16 -25.48 16.22
C LEU A 812 -33.75 -24.33 15.27
N LEU A 813 -33.34 -23.19 15.82
CA LEU A 813 -33.06 -21.98 15.05
C LEU A 813 -31.72 -22.06 14.29
N ILE A 814 -30.71 -22.74 14.85
CA ILE A 814 -29.45 -22.96 14.14
C ILE A 814 -29.62 -23.95 12.98
N GLU A 815 -30.46 -24.98 13.13
CA GLU A 815 -30.80 -25.90 12.01
C GLU A 815 -31.55 -25.17 10.89
N GLN A 816 -32.49 -24.29 11.23
CA GLN A 816 -33.16 -23.45 10.24
C GLN A 816 -32.18 -22.55 9.49
N SER A 817 -31.23 -21.96 10.22
CA SER A 817 -30.20 -21.10 9.61
C SER A 817 -29.27 -21.89 8.69
N LEU A 818 -28.89 -23.10 9.10
CA LEU A 818 -28.10 -24.03 8.28
C LEU A 818 -28.84 -24.41 6.99
N SER A 819 -30.14 -24.72 7.10
CA SER A 819 -30.97 -25.03 5.93
C SER A 819 -31.05 -23.86 4.93
N LEU A 820 -31.12 -22.62 5.44
CA LEU A 820 -31.12 -21.41 4.61
C LEU A 820 -29.75 -21.18 3.94
N GLU A 821 -28.66 -21.47 4.62
CA GLU A 821 -27.31 -21.38 4.06
C GLU A 821 -27.10 -22.42 2.95
N GLU A 822 -27.46 -23.68 3.22
CA GLU A 822 -27.32 -24.79 2.28
C GLU A 822 -28.15 -24.60 1.01
N VAL A 823 -29.40 -24.13 1.10
CA VAL A 823 -30.22 -23.89 -0.09
C VAL A 823 -29.62 -22.78 -0.95
N CYS A 824 -29.04 -21.74 -0.33
CA CYS A 824 -28.32 -20.71 -1.07
C CYS A 824 -27.07 -21.25 -1.77
N ASP A 825 -26.31 -22.15 -1.13
CA ASP A 825 -25.17 -22.83 -1.76
C ASP A 825 -25.61 -23.66 -2.98
N LEU A 826 -26.69 -24.45 -2.83
CA LEU A 826 -27.25 -25.27 -3.90
C LEU A 826 -27.74 -24.43 -5.09
N LEU A 827 -28.34 -23.27 -4.83
CA LEU A 827 -28.76 -22.33 -5.89
C LEU A 827 -27.58 -21.80 -6.70
N HIS A 828 -26.44 -21.54 -6.06
CA HIS A 828 -25.22 -21.12 -6.76
C HIS A 828 -24.52 -22.28 -7.48
N ALA A 829 -24.63 -23.50 -6.94
CA ALA A 829 -24.08 -24.71 -7.55
C ALA A 829 -24.88 -25.21 -8.77
N ALA A 830 -26.20 -24.96 -8.79
CA ALA A 830 -27.13 -25.48 -9.79
C ALA A 830 -26.66 -25.36 -11.26
N PRO A 831 -26.14 -24.20 -11.75
CA PRO A 831 -25.68 -24.07 -13.13
C PRO A 831 -24.50 -24.99 -13.48
N PHE A 832 -23.65 -25.31 -12.50
CA PHE A 832 -22.46 -26.14 -12.69
C PHE A 832 -22.73 -27.64 -12.55
N GLN A 833 -23.87 -27.98 -11.94
CA GLN A 833 -24.36 -29.35 -11.71
C GLN A 833 -25.50 -29.75 -12.66
N ASN A 834 -25.72 -28.97 -13.72
CA ASN A 834 -26.75 -29.21 -14.74
C ASN A 834 -28.19 -29.19 -14.20
N ILE A 835 -28.46 -28.40 -13.15
CA ILE A 835 -29.80 -28.22 -12.58
C ILE A 835 -30.41 -26.95 -13.18
N LEU A 836 -31.50 -27.11 -13.93
CA LEU A 836 -32.18 -26.01 -14.61
C LEU A 836 -33.61 -25.82 -14.07
N PRO A 837 -34.06 -24.56 -13.88
CA PRO A 837 -35.42 -24.29 -13.47
C PRO A 837 -36.41 -24.62 -14.60
N ARG A 838 -37.66 -24.88 -14.24
CA ARG A 838 -38.73 -25.13 -15.20
C ARG A 838 -38.93 -23.91 -16.11
N VAL A 839 -38.78 -24.11 -17.42
CA VAL A 839 -38.91 -23.05 -18.42
C VAL A 839 -40.38 -22.83 -18.84
N HIS A 840 -40.75 -21.58 -19.11
CA HIS A 840 -42.06 -21.25 -19.67
C HIS A 840 -42.21 -21.84 -21.10
N VAL A 841 -43.32 -22.52 -21.36
CA VAL A 841 -43.63 -23.21 -22.62
C VAL A 841 -44.75 -22.46 -23.33
N LYS A 842 -44.51 -21.96 -24.54
CA LYS A 842 -45.53 -21.29 -25.36
C LYS A 842 -46.41 -22.33 -26.08
N GLU A 843 -47.58 -21.91 -26.55
CA GLU A 843 -48.47 -22.75 -27.35
C GLU A 843 -47.73 -23.28 -28.60
N GLY A 844 -47.76 -24.61 -28.80
CA GLY A 844 -47.00 -25.30 -29.85
C GLY A 844 -45.60 -25.81 -29.46
N GLU A 845 -45.10 -25.49 -28.25
CA GLU A 845 -43.83 -26.02 -27.72
C GLU A 845 -44.06 -27.21 -26.76
N ARG A 846 -43.10 -28.14 -26.69
CA ARG A 846 -43.08 -29.21 -25.67
C ARG A 846 -42.01 -28.91 -24.62
N LEU A 847 -42.35 -29.12 -23.35
CA LEU A 847 -41.44 -28.89 -22.22
C LEU A 847 -40.12 -29.65 -22.40
N ASP A 848 -40.19 -30.95 -22.72
CA ASP A 848 -39.01 -31.81 -22.87
C ASP A 848 -38.07 -31.33 -23.99
N ALA A 849 -38.65 -30.90 -25.12
CA ALA A 849 -37.87 -30.40 -26.25
C ALA A 849 -37.17 -29.07 -25.89
N LYS A 850 -37.83 -28.22 -25.10
CA LYS A 850 -37.28 -26.93 -24.69
C LYS A 850 -36.24 -27.07 -23.58
N MET A 851 -36.47 -27.96 -22.61
CA MET A 851 -35.50 -28.28 -21.56
C MET A 851 -34.21 -28.86 -22.13
N LYS A 852 -34.28 -29.80 -23.09
CA LYS A 852 -33.08 -30.35 -23.77
C LYS A 852 -32.28 -29.28 -24.53
N ARG A 853 -32.96 -28.33 -25.17
CA ARG A 853 -32.28 -27.18 -25.82
C ARG A 853 -31.59 -26.29 -24.80
N LEU A 854 -32.21 -26.06 -23.65
CA LEU A 854 -31.64 -25.25 -22.58
C LEU A 854 -30.46 -25.95 -21.90
N GLU A 855 -30.56 -27.25 -21.69
CA GLU A 855 -29.47 -28.12 -21.23
C GLU A 855 -28.29 -28.06 -22.20
N SER A 856 -28.55 -28.15 -23.51
CA SER A 856 -27.49 -28.00 -24.53
C SER A 856 -26.81 -26.63 -24.48
N LYS A 857 -27.56 -25.56 -24.15
CA LYS A 857 -27.00 -24.21 -23.99
C LYS A 857 -26.04 -24.11 -22.79
N TYR A 858 -26.36 -24.79 -21.69
CA TYR A 858 -25.57 -24.74 -20.45
C TYR A 858 -24.60 -25.90 -20.26
N ALA A 859 -24.58 -26.88 -21.17
CA ALA A 859 -23.61 -27.97 -21.19
C ALA A 859 -22.13 -27.53 -21.02
N PRO A 860 -21.67 -26.36 -21.56
CA PRO A 860 -20.30 -25.89 -21.32
C PRO A 860 -20.00 -25.51 -19.85
N LEU A 861 -21.02 -25.25 -19.03
CA LEU A 861 -20.86 -24.92 -17.60
C LEU A 861 -20.84 -26.16 -16.72
N HIS A 862 -21.25 -27.32 -17.23
CA HIS A 862 -21.32 -28.55 -16.45
C HIS A 862 -19.91 -29.02 -16.08
N LEU A 863 -19.56 -28.84 -14.81
CA LEU A 863 -18.16 -28.87 -14.35
C LEU A 863 -17.52 -30.25 -14.45
N VAL A 864 -18.19 -31.29 -13.93
CA VAL A 864 -17.62 -32.64 -13.88
C VAL A 864 -17.36 -33.19 -15.29
N PRO A 865 -18.31 -33.19 -16.25
CA PRO A 865 -18.03 -33.65 -17.61
C PRO A 865 -16.97 -32.82 -18.34
N LEU A 866 -16.86 -31.52 -18.03
CA LEU A 866 -15.81 -30.68 -18.60
C LEU A 866 -14.42 -31.12 -18.12
N ILE A 867 -14.27 -31.40 -16.83
CA ILE A 867 -13.02 -31.90 -16.24
C ILE A 867 -12.75 -33.35 -16.66
N GLU A 868 -13.76 -34.20 -16.81
CA GLU A 868 -13.58 -35.55 -17.35
C GLU A 868 -13.07 -35.55 -18.78
N ARG A 869 -13.42 -34.53 -19.58
CA ARG A 869 -12.96 -34.40 -20.95
C ARG A 869 -11.56 -33.79 -21.09
N LEU A 870 -11.19 -32.85 -20.22
CA LEU A 870 -10.00 -32.00 -20.37
C LEU A 870 -8.96 -32.16 -19.25
N GLY A 871 -9.34 -32.72 -18.12
CA GLY A 871 -8.56 -32.80 -16.90
C GLY A 871 -7.77 -34.11 -16.74
N THR A 872 -6.87 -34.09 -15.78
CA THR A 872 -6.09 -35.25 -15.34
C THR A 872 -6.90 -36.19 -14.44
N PRO A 873 -6.50 -37.46 -14.28
CA PRO A 873 -7.19 -38.38 -13.36
C PRO A 873 -7.32 -37.86 -11.92
N GLN A 874 -6.31 -37.14 -11.42
CA GLN A 874 -6.35 -36.51 -10.10
C GLN A 874 -7.42 -35.41 -10.03
N GLN A 875 -7.49 -34.55 -11.05
CA GLN A 875 -8.50 -33.50 -11.13
C GLN A 875 -9.91 -34.07 -11.22
N ILE A 876 -10.09 -35.17 -11.95
CA ILE A 876 -11.39 -35.86 -12.05
C ILE A 876 -11.84 -36.40 -10.69
N ALA A 877 -10.95 -37.07 -9.96
CA ALA A 877 -11.26 -37.58 -8.63
C ALA A 877 -11.67 -36.44 -7.68
N ILE A 878 -10.87 -35.38 -7.62
CA ILE A 878 -11.15 -34.19 -6.79
C ILE A 878 -12.46 -33.53 -7.19
N ALA A 879 -12.73 -33.38 -8.50
CA ALA A 879 -13.97 -32.77 -8.98
C ALA A 879 -15.22 -33.59 -8.62
N ARG A 880 -15.14 -34.92 -8.70
CA ARG A 880 -16.24 -35.81 -8.31
C ARG A 880 -16.51 -35.75 -6.81
N GLU A 881 -15.48 -35.73 -5.98
CA GLU A 881 -15.62 -35.56 -4.53
C GLU A 881 -16.20 -34.18 -4.19
N GLY A 882 -15.69 -33.12 -4.80
CA GLY A 882 -16.19 -31.75 -4.59
C GLY A 882 -17.65 -31.60 -5.03
N ASP A 883 -18.04 -32.17 -6.17
CA ASP A 883 -19.43 -32.20 -6.63
C ASP A 883 -20.36 -32.93 -5.66
N LEU A 884 -19.90 -34.06 -5.11
CA LEU A 884 -20.65 -34.84 -4.12
C LEU A 884 -20.92 -34.02 -2.85
N LEU A 885 -19.88 -33.41 -2.28
CA LEU A 885 -19.99 -32.55 -1.09
C LEU A 885 -20.85 -31.29 -1.32
N THR A 886 -20.95 -30.84 -2.58
CA THR A 886 -21.74 -29.65 -2.93
C THR A 886 -23.24 -29.98 -3.06
N LYS A 887 -23.60 -31.14 -3.64
CA LYS A 887 -25.01 -31.52 -3.82
C LYS A 887 -25.64 -32.21 -2.60
N GLU A 888 -24.84 -32.89 -1.78
CA GLU A 888 -25.32 -33.58 -0.58
C GLU A 888 -25.27 -32.64 0.62
N ARG A 889 -26.41 -32.02 0.93
CA ARG A 889 -26.62 -31.10 2.06
C ARG A 889 -27.75 -31.61 2.96
N LEU A 890 -27.82 -31.18 4.22
CA LEU A 890 -28.85 -31.65 5.17
C LEU A 890 -30.26 -31.30 4.66
N CYS A 891 -30.44 -30.10 4.12
CA CYS A 891 -31.72 -29.62 3.59
C CYS A 891 -32.30 -30.48 2.45
N CYS A 892 -31.53 -31.40 1.86
CA CYS A 892 -31.98 -32.29 0.79
C CYS A 892 -32.90 -33.43 1.30
N GLY A 893 -32.96 -33.69 2.60
CA GLY A 893 -33.85 -34.72 3.16
C GLY A 893 -33.56 -35.18 4.58
N LEU A 894 -32.70 -34.49 5.33
CA LEU A 894 -32.35 -34.82 6.71
C LEU A 894 -32.81 -33.70 7.65
N SER A 895 -33.15 -34.06 8.89
CA SER A 895 -33.45 -33.09 9.96
C SER A 895 -32.83 -33.54 11.28
N MET A 896 -32.38 -32.58 12.09
CA MET A 896 -31.69 -32.82 13.36
C MET A 896 -32.63 -32.70 14.56
N PHE A 897 -33.60 -31.77 14.52
CA PHE A 897 -34.46 -31.46 15.67
C PHE A 897 -35.23 -32.68 16.20
N GLU A 898 -35.69 -33.57 15.33
CA GLU A 898 -36.34 -34.83 15.71
C GLU A 898 -35.39 -35.71 16.55
N VAL A 899 -34.13 -35.81 16.15
CA VAL A 899 -33.10 -36.60 16.86
C VAL A 899 -32.80 -35.99 18.22
N ILE A 900 -32.72 -34.67 18.31
CA ILE A 900 -32.54 -33.93 19.58
C ILE A 900 -33.67 -34.26 20.56
N LEU A 901 -34.93 -34.14 20.13
CA LEU A 901 -36.12 -34.44 20.95
C LEU A 901 -36.14 -35.91 21.39
N THR A 902 -35.85 -36.83 20.47
CA THR A 902 -35.82 -38.27 20.73
C THR A 902 -34.78 -38.64 21.78
N ARG A 903 -33.59 -38.03 21.74
CA ARG A 903 -32.54 -38.23 22.75
C ARG A 903 -32.95 -37.67 24.11
N ILE A 904 -33.57 -36.49 24.14
CA ILE A 904 -34.02 -35.89 25.41
C ILE A 904 -35.09 -36.73 26.10
N ARG A 905 -35.94 -37.42 25.35
CA ARG A 905 -36.92 -38.36 25.91
C ARG A 905 -36.26 -39.42 26.80
N THR A 906 -35.06 -39.87 26.44
CA THR A 906 -34.28 -40.85 27.23
C THR A 906 -33.72 -40.27 28.54
N PHE A 907 -33.77 -38.95 28.72
CA PHE A 907 -33.33 -38.33 29.97
C PHE A 907 -34.42 -38.36 31.05
N LEU A 908 -35.67 -38.69 30.67
CA LEU A 908 -36.88 -38.68 31.51
C LEU A 908 -37.33 -40.09 31.95
N ASP A 909 -36.37 -40.96 32.28
CA ASP A 909 -36.64 -42.35 32.66
C ASP A 909 -37.07 -42.53 34.13
N ASP A 910 -36.84 -41.52 34.98
CA ASP A 910 -37.24 -41.58 36.40
C ASP A 910 -38.78 -41.76 36.52
N PRO A 911 -39.26 -42.65 37.40
CA PRO A 911 -40.68 -42.95 37.52
C PRO A 911 -41.53 -41.73 37.91
N ILE A 912 -40.95 -40.73 38.58
CA ILE A 912 -41.71 -39.54 39.02
C ILE A 912 -42.35 -38.76 37.86
N TRP A 913 -41.76 -38.83 36.65
CA TRP A 913 -42.28 -38.13 35.48
C TRP A 913 -43.64 -38.68 35.01
N ARG A 914 -43.83 -40.00 35.11
CA ARG A 914 -45.04 -40.72 34.65
C ARG A 914 -45.99 -41.09 35.79
N GLY A 915 -45.49 -41.16 37.02
CA GLY A 915 -46.27 -41.59 38.17
C GLY A 915 -46.56 -43.10 38.19
N PRO A 916 -47.32 -43.58 39.19
CA PRO A 916 -47.75 -44.97 39.29
C PRO A 916 -48.79 -45.34 38.22
N LEU A 917 -49.19 -46.61 38.15
CA LEU A 917 -50.29 -47.03 37.28
C LEU A 917 -51.64 -46.46 37.78
N PRO A 918 -52.58 -46.12 36.87
CA PRO A 918 -53.87 -45.53 37.25
C PRO A 918 -54.81 -46.55 37.89
N SER A 919 -55.51 -46.11 38.95
CA SER A 919 -56.44 -46.94 39.73
C SER A 919 -57.59 -47.53 38.90
N ASN A 920 -58.05 -46.79 37.88
CA ASN A 920 -59.12 -47.22 36.98
C ASN A 920 -58.63 -48.11 35.81
N GLY A 921 -57.33 -48.42 35.76
CA GLY A 921 -56.71 -49.18 34.67
C GLY A 921 -56.70 -48.45 33.32
N VAL A 922 -57.10 -47.17 33.26
CA VAL A 922 -57.18 -46.34 32.04
C VAL A 922 -56.16 -45.21 32.08
N MET A 923 -56.41 -44.19 32.89
CA MET A 923 -55.59 -42.97 33.07
C MET A 923 -55.91 -42.31 34.41
N HIS A 924 -54.95 -41.55 34.96
CA HIS A 924 -55.18 -40.72 36.14
C HIS A 924 -56.15 -39.59 35.79
N VAL A 925 -57.06 -39.28 36.71
CA VAL A 925 -58.09 -38.24 36.49
C VAL A 925 -58.03 -37.20 37.57
N ASP A 926 -58.17 -37.56 38.84
CA ASP A 926 -58.15 -36.58 39.94
C ASP A 926 -56.78 -36.58 40.65
N GLU A 927 -55.99 -37.64 40.50
CA GLU A 927 -54.68 -37.82 41.10
C GLU A 927 -53.64 -36.85 40.49
N CYS A 928 -52.85 -36.20 41.34
CA CYS A 928 -51.77 -35.29 40.92
C CYS A 928 -50.41 -35.97 41.02
N VAL A 929 -50.20 -37.00 40.19
CA VAL A 929 -48.99 -37.86 40.24
C VAL A 929 -48.18 -37.87 38.94
N GLU A 930 -48.64 -37.15 37.90
CA GLU A 930 -47.96 -37.02 36.61
C GLU A 930 -47.38 -35.61 36.45
N PHE A 931 -46.26 -35.46 35.72
CA PHE A 931 -45.62 -34.14 35.54
C PHE A 931 -46.56 -33.06 35.01
N HIS A 932 -47.44 -33.36 34.04
CA HIS A 932 -48.36 -32.35 33.51
C HIS A 932 -49.30 -31.75 34.56
N ARG A 933 -49.60 -32.47 35.66
CA ARG A 933 -50.37 -31.93 36.79
C ARG A 933 -49.59 -30.90 37.60
N LEU A 934 -48.30 -31.15 37.82
CA LEU A 934 -47.40 -30.17 38.41
C LEU A 934 -47.25 -28.95 37.48
N TRP A 935 -47.14 -29.17 36.16
CA TRP A 935 -47.12 -28.07 35.20
C TRP A 935 -48.41 -27.25 35.21
N SER A 936 -49.59 -27.88 35.34
CA SER A 936 -50.85 -27.16 35.54
C SER A 936 -50.86 -26.29 36.80
N ALA A 937 -50.20 -26.72 37.87
CA ALA A 937 -50.02 -25.91 39.07
C ALA A 937 -49.09 -24.71 38.82
N MET A 938 -47.95 -24.94 38.15
CA MET A 938 -47.04 -23.87 37.73
C MET A 938 -47.72 -22.88 36.80
N GLN A 939 -48.56 -23.36 35.88
CA GLN A 939 -49.40 -22.57 34.99
C GLN A 939 -50.38 -21.69 35.75
N PHE A 940 -51.02 -22.25 36.77
CA PHE A 940 -51.84 -21.47 37.67
C PHE A 940 -51.04 -20.31 38.28
N VAL A 941 -49.82 -20.55 38.78
CA VAL A 941 -48.97 -19.49 39.35
C VAL A 941 -48.65 -18.39 38.34
N TYR A 942 -48.17 -18.74 37.14
CA TYR A 942 -47.72 -17.72 36.18
C TYR A 942 -48.86 -17.01 35.42
N CYS A 943 -50.07 -17.57 35.46
CA CYS A 943 -51.29 -16.90 34.98
C CYS A 943 -51.80 -15.83 35.95
N ILE A 944 -51.50 -15.91 37.25
CA ILE A 944 -51.92 -14.91 38.24
C ILE A 944 -51.43 -13.52 37.79
N PRO A 945 -52.33 -12.53 37.63
CA PRO A 945 -51.95 -11.16 37.32
C PRO A 945 -51.13 -10.55 38.46
N VAL A 946 -50.00 -9.93 38.13
CA VAL A 946 -49.15 -9.18 39.06
C VAL A 946 -49.51 -7.69 39.05
N GLY A 947 -48.96 -6.92 39.99
CA GLY A 947 -49.13 -5.46 40.04
C GLY A 947 -48.64 -4.77 38.76
N THR A 948 -49.16 -3.58 38.47
CA THR A 948 -48.84 -2.84 37.24
C THR A 948 -47.35 -2.46 37.09
N HIS A 949 -46.59 -2.44 38.18
CA HIS A 949 -45.16 -2.12 38.20
C HIS A 949 -44.28 -3.34 38.51
N GLU A 950 -44.86 -4.54 38.56
CA GLU A 950 -44.12 -5.78 38.72
C GLU A 950 -43.87 -6.43 37.35
N PHE A 951 -42.72 -7.07 37.18
CA PHE A 951 -42.43 -7.79 35.94
C PHE A 951 -43.20 -9.11 35.89
N THR A 952 -43.67 -9.47 34.68
CA THR A 952 -44.40 -10.71 34.44
C THR A 952 -43.47 -11.89 34.17
N VAL A 953 -44.02 -13.12 34.13
CA VAL A 953 -43.24 -14.32 33.80
C VAL A 953 -42.66 -14.22 32.40
N GLU A 954 -43.43 -13.71 31.44
CA GLU A 954 -43.03 -13.59 30.04
C GLU A 954 -41.96 -12.51 29.83
N GLN A 955 -41.97 -11.45 30.65
CA GLN A 955 -40.89 -10.45 30.67
C GLN A 955 -39.60 -11.02 31.29
N CYS A 956 -39.73 -11.87 32.30
CA CYS A 956 -38.58 -12.45 32.98
C CYS A 956 -37.97 -13.61 32.20
N PHE A 957 -38.76 -14.59 31.76
CA PHE A 957 -38.30 -15.87 31.19
C PHE A 957 -38.57 -16.03 29.70
N GLY A 958 -39.43 -15.20 29.11
CA GLY A 958 -39.87 -15.36 27.72
C GLY A 958 -40.52 -16.71 27.44
N ASP A 959 -40.57 -17.08 26.17
CA ASP A 959 -41.22 -18.29 25.71
C ASP A 959 -40.43 -19.56 26.05
N GLY A 960 -39.13 -19.45 26.33
CA GLY A 960 -38.25 -20.58 26.64
C GLY A 960 -38.78 -21.45 27.79
N LEU A 961 -39.32 -20.82 28.85
CA LEU A 961 -39.95 -21.54 29.96
C LEU A 961 -41.06 -22.50 29.47
N HIS A 962 -41.92 -22.01 28.58
CA HIS A 962 -43.04 -22.78 28.05
C HIS A 962 -42.59 -23.85 27.06
N TRP A 963 -41.55 -23.58 26.28
CA TRP A 963 -40.92 -24.58 25.40
C TRP A 963 -40.41 -25.78 26.18
N ALA A 964 -39.74 -25.58 27.32
CA ALA A 964 -39.30 -26.69 28.17
C ALA A 964 -40.45 -27.46 28.81
N GLY A 965 -41.41 -26.77 29.42
CA GLY A 965 -42.57 -27.41 30.06
C GLY A 965 -43.39 -28.24 29.07
N CYS A 966 -43.73 -27.66 27.92
CA CYS A 966 -44.45 -28.34 26.85
C CYS A 966 -43.64 -29.49 26.24
N MET A 967 -42.32 -29.34 26.07
CA MET A 967 -41.45 -30.42 25.60
C MET A 967 -41.52 -31.63 26.52
N ILE A 968 -41.36 -31.45 27.83
CA ILE A 968 -41.43 -32.56 28.79
C ILE A 968 -42.81 -33.26 28.69
N ILE A 969 -43.89 -32.48 28.63
CA ILE A 969 -45.27 -33.01 28.49
C ILE A 969 -45.43 -33.85 27.22
N VAL A 970 -44.93 -33.36 26.07
CA VAL A 970 -45.02 -34.05 24.77
C VAL A 970 -44.18 -35.33 24.76
N LEU A 971 -42.94 -35.26 25.23
CA LEU A 971 -42.03 -36.42 25.26
C LEU A 971 -42.52 -37.54 26.20
N LEU A 972 -43.30 -37.20 27.23
CA LEU A 972 -43.97 -38.15 28.13
C LEU A 972 -45.33 -38.65 27.59
N GLY A 973 -45.82 -38.12 26.46
CA GLY A 973 -47.13 -38.47 25.92
C GLY A 973 -48.30 -38.02 26.80
N GLN A 974 -48.14 -36.91 27.53
CA GLN A 974 -49.10 -36.38 28.50
C GLN A 974 -49.96 -35.23 27.95
N GLN A 975 -49.65 -34.68 26.78
CA GLN A 975 -50.26 -33.46 26.22
C GLN A 975 -51.80 -33.53 26.07
N ARG A 976 -52.34 -34.71 25.72
CA ARG A 976 -53.79 -34.90 25.62
C ARG A 976 -54.47 -34.88 26.99
N ARG A 977 -53.84 -35.47 28.01
CA ARG A 977 -54.37 -35.47 29.39
C ARG A 977 -54.27 -34.07 29.99
N PHE A 978 -53.16 -33.38 29.76
CA PHE A 978 -52.98 -31.98 30.14
C PHE A 978 -54.10 -31.08 29.60
N ALA A 979 -54.37 -31.13 28.29
CA ALA A 979 -55.41 -30.29 27.67
C ALA A 979 -56.82 -30.52 28.25
N VAL A 980 -57.11 -31.74 28.74
CA VAL A 980 -58.38 -32.10 29.37
C VAL A 980 -58.42 -31.70 30.84
N LEU A 981 -57.32 -31.89 31.56
CA LEU A 981 -57.27 -31.88 33.03
C LEU A 981 -56.67 -30.61 33.63
N ASP A 982 -56.12 -29.70 32.82
CA ASP A 982 -55.50 -28.47 33.30
C ASP A 982 -56.46 -27.56 34.09
N PHE A 983 -55.98 -27.09 35.25
CA PHE A 983 -56.78 -26.28 36.18
C PHE A 983 -57.21 -24.94 35.56
N CYS A 984 -56.29 -24.28 34.85
CA CYS A 984 -56.53 -23.00 34.21
C CYS A 984 -57.48 -23.13 33.02
N TYR A 985 -57.31 -24.16 32.19
CA TYR A 985 -58.18 -24.41 31.05
C TYR A 985 -59.61 -24.70 31.50
N HIS A 986 -59.77 -25.41 32.64
CA HIS A 986 -61.07 -25.61 33.26
C HIS A 986 -61.67 -24.30 33.78
N LEU A 987 -60.90 -23.49 34.51
CA LEU A 987 -61.36 -22.17 34.99
C LEU A 987 -61.82 -21.27 33.84
N LEU A 988 -61.04 -21.18 32.76
CA LEU A 988 -61.40 -20.42 31.56
C LEU A 988 -62.68 -20.94 30.92
N LYS A 989 -62.87 -22.26 30.85
CA LYS A 989 -64.06 -22.90 30.28
C LYS A 989 -65.32 -22.53 31.08
N VAL A 990 -65.25 -22.56 32.40
CA VAL A 990 -66.41 -22.19 33.25
C VAL A 990 -66.65 -20.69 33.25
N GLN A 991 -65.61 -19.85 33.29
CA GLN A 991 -65.77 -18.39 33.24
C GLN A 991 -66.38 -17.94 31.90
N LYS A 992 -66.01 -18.58 30.78
CA LYS A 992 -66.65 -18.32 29.48
C LYS A 992 -68.14 -18.71 29.45
N HIS A 993 -68.54 -19.69 30.26
CA HIS A 993 -69.91 -20.15 30.36
C HIS A 993 -70.77 -19.23 31.24
N ASP A 994 -70.27 -18.81 32.41
CA ASP A 994 -71.06 -18.02 33.37
C ASP A 994 -70.85 -16.49 33.27
N GLY A 995 -69.77 -16.05 32.61
CA GLY A 995 -69.47 -14.64 32.38
C GLY A 995 -69.14 -13.82 33.62
N LYS A 996 -68.91 -14.44 34.79
CA LYS A 996 -68.66 -13.73 36.05
C LYS A 996 -67.29 -13.05 36.09
N ASP A 997 -67.21 -11.95 36.83
CA ASP A 997 -65.97 -11.20 37.07
C ASP A 997 -65.95 -10.68 38.52
N GLU A 998 -65.14 -11.32 39.35
CA GLU A 998 -64.99 -11.01 40.77
C GLU A 998 -63.49 -10.98 41.11
N ILE A 999 -63.13 -10.32 42.21
CA ILE A 999 -61.76 -10.31 42.73
C ILE A 999 -61.67 -11.34 43.86
N ILE A 1000 -60.99 -12.45 43.60
CA ILE A 1000 -60.84 -13.56 44.55
C ILE A 1000 -59.39 -13.62 45.02
N LYS A 1001 -59.13 -13.47 46.32
CA LYS A 1001 -57.76 -13.43 46.90
C LYS A 1001 -56.81 -12.48 46.14
N ASN A 1002 -57.27 -11.26 45.88
CA ASN A 1002 -56.57 -10.22 45.10
C ASN A 1002 -56.33 -10.57 43.61
N VAL A 1003 -56.93 -11.63 43.10
CA VAL A 1003 -56.86 -12.02 41.68
C VAL A 1003 -58.13 -11.58 40.95
N PRO A 1004 -58.06 -10.58 40.05
CA PRO A 1004 -59.18 -10.22 39.20
C PRO A 1004 -59.45 -11.35 38.19
N LEU A 1005 -60.60 -12.02 38.34
CA LEU A 1005 -60.96 -13.21 37.58
C LEU A 1005 -60.91 -12.96 36.07
N LYS A 1006 -61.42 -11.83 35.58
CA LYS A 1006 -61.37 -11.50 34.15
C LYS A 1006 -59.95 -11.42 33.59
N LYS A 1007 -59.02 -10.74 34.27
CA LYS A 1007 -57.62 -10.65 33.84
C LYS A 1007 -56.90 -11.99 33.94
N MET A 1008 -57.23 -12.80 34.95
CA MET A 1008 -56.70 -14.16 35.10
C MET A 1008 -57.05 -15.02 33.87
N VAL A 1009 -58.33 -15.09 33.50
CA VAL A 1009 -58.76 -15.91 32.35
C VAL A 1009 -58.29 -15.38 31.00
N GLU A 1010 -58.10 -14.06 30.87
CA GLU A 1010 -57.46 -13.46 29.70
C GLU A 1010 -56.00 -13.90 29.56
N ARG A 1011 -55.22 -13.87 30.64
CA ARG A 1011 -53.84 -14.40 30.66
C ARG A 1011 -53.81 -15.90 30.36
N ILE A 1012 -54.70 -16.69 30.98
CA ILE A 1012 -54.83 -18.13 30.69
C ILE A 1012 -55.03 -18.37 29.21
N ARG A 1013 -55.92 -17.59 28.56
CA ARG A 1013 -56.16 -17.76 27.12
C ARG A 1013 -54.91 -17.48 26.28
N LYS A 1014 -54.05 -16.53 26.69
CA LYS A 1014 -52.79 -16.24 25.99
C LYS A 1014 -51.81 -17.42 26.10
N PHE A 1015 -51.59 -17.94 27.30
CA PHE A 1015 -50.72 -19.10 27.49
C PHE A 1015 -51.30 -20.38 26.88
N GLN A 1016 -52.62 -20.53 26.85
CA GLN A 1016 -53.26 -21.64 26.13
C GLN A 1016 -52.89 -21.63 24.64
N ILE A 1017 -52.98 -20.45 23.99
CA ILE A 1017 -52.60 -20.32 22.57
C ILE A 1017 -51.11 -20.65 22.37
N LEU A 1018 -50.24 -20.12 23.24
CA LEU A 1018 -48.79 -20.37 23.17
C LEU A 1018 -48.47 -21.87 23.36
N ASN A 1019 -49.06 -22.51 24.36
CA ASN A 1019 -48.86 -23.94 24.62
C ASN A 1019 -49.35 -24.78 23.45
N ASP A 1020 -50.53 -24.50 22.92
CA ASP A 1020 -51.11 -25.24 21.79
C ASP A 1020 -50.21 -25.12 20.54
N GLU A 1021 -49.65 -23.94 20.28
CA GLU A 1021 -48.66 -23.73 19.21
C GLU A 1021 -47.41 -24.57 19.41
N ILE A 1022 -46.78 -24.47 20.60
CA ILE A 1022 -45.55 -25.20 20.92
C ILE A 1022 -45.76 -26.71 20.86
N ILE A 1023 -46.82 -27.22 21.50
CA ILE A 1023 -47.16 -28.65 21.51
C ILE A 1023 -47.37 -29.15 20.08
N THR A 1024 -48.07 -28.39 19.24
CA THR A 1024 -48.30 -28.75 17.83
C THR A 1024 -47.00 -28.80 17.04
N ILE A 1025 -46.08 -27.85 17.25
CA ILE A 1025 -44.76 -27.85 16.59
C ILE A 1025 -43.95 -29.07 17.02
N LEU A 1026 -43.88 -29.35 18.32
CA LEU A 1026 -43.14 -30.50 18.86
C LEU A 1026 -43.72 -31.82 18.35
N ASP A 1027 -45.05 -32.00 18.38
CA ASP A 1027 -45.71 -33.20 17.85
C ASP A 1027 -45.49 -33.34 16.33
N LYS A 1028 -45.38 -32.23 15.59
CA LYS A 1028 -45.11 -32.27 14.13
C LYS A 1028 -43.72 -32.82 13.85
N TYR A 1029 -42.70 -32.37 14.57
CA TYR A 1029 -41.32 -32.85 14.41
C TYR A 1029 -41.08 -34.24 15.01
N LEU A 1030 -41.89 -34.68 15.98
CA LEU A 1030 -41.76 -36.02 16.56
C LEU A 1030 -42.38 -37.12 15.68
N LYS A 1031 -43.17 -36.75 14.67
CA LYS A 1031 -43.89 -37.66 13.75
C LYS A 1031 -43.24 -37.79 12.35
N SER A 1032 -42.20 -37.02 12.05
CA SER A 1032 -41.56 -37.01 10.72
C SER A 1032 -40.79 -38.28 10.36
N GLY A 1033 -40.51 -39.16 11.33
CA GLY A 1033 -39.84 -40.46 11.13
C GLY A 1033 -40.75 -41.68 10.91
N ASP A 1034 -42.07 -41.57 11.06
CA ASP A 1034 -43.00 -42.67 10.77
C ASP A 1034 -43.24 -42.76 9.25
N GLY A 1035 -42.30 -43.38 8.53
CA GLY A 1035 -42.55 -43.84 7.16
C GLY A 1035 -43.68 -44.86 7.12
N GLU A 1036 -44.31 -45.04 5.95
CA GLU A 1036 -45.48 -45.92 5.67
C GLU A 1036 -45.30 -47.43 5.98
N SER A 1037 -44.31 -47.82 6.80
CA SER A 1037 -43.94 -49.20 7.12
C SER A 1037 -43.85 -49.52 8.61
N THR A 1038 -44.31 -48.66 9.52
CA THR A 1038 -44.53 -49.05 10.92
C THR A 1038 -45.81 -49.90 11.03
N PRO A 1039 -45.75 -51.15 11.54
CA PRO A 1039 -46.95 -51.93 11.79
C PRO A 1039 -47.83 -51.16 12.80
N VAL A 1040 -49.15 -51.15 12.57
CA VAL A 1040 -50.15 -50.48 13.41
C VAL A 1040 -49.75 -50.56 14.88
N GLU A 1041 -49.35 -49.43 15.47
CA GLU A 1041 -48.90 -49.37 16.87
C GLU A 1041 -49.95 -50.03 17.78
N HIS A 1042 -49.51 -50.92 18.67
CA HIS A 1042 -50.39 -51.69 19.54
C HIS A 1042 -51.11 -50.76 20.55
N VAL A 1043 -52.40 -50.51 20.32
CA VAL A 1043 -53.25 -49.78 21.27
C VAL A 1043 -53.74 -50.75 22.36
N ARG A 1044 -53.64 -50.35 23.63
CA ARG A 1044 -54.14 -51.18 24.75
C ARG A 1044 -55.65 -51.41 24.61
N CYS A 1045 -56.06 -52.67 24.42
CA CYS A 1045 -57.46 -53.07 24.38
C CYS A 1045 -58.03 -53.31 25.79
N PHE A 1046 -59.34 -53.09 25.94
CA PHE A 1046 -60.07 -53.44 27.15
C PHE A 1046 -60.96 -54.65 26.89
N GLN A 1047 -61.07 -55.54 27.87
CA GLN A 1047 -61.96 -56.70 27.77
C GLN A 1047 -63.41 -56.26 27.85
N PRO A 1048 -64.32 -56.75 26.98
CA PRO A 1048 -65.74 -56.55 27.18
C PRO A 1048 -66.19 -57.23 28.49
N PRO A 1049 -67.32 -56.81 29.09
CA PRO A 1049 -67.84 -57.47 30.28
C PRO A 1049 -68.05 -58.96 30.00
N ILE A 1050 -67.29 -59.82 30.68
CA ILE A 1050 -67.35 -61.28 30.50
C ILE A 1050 -68.52 -61.83 31.31
N HIS A 1051 -69.39 -62.60 30.65
CA HIS A 1051 -70.50 -63.26 31.33
C HIS A 1051 -69.95 -64.34 32.29
N GLN A 1052 -70.44 -64.38 33.53
CA GLN A 1052 -69.92 -65.27 34.58
C GLN A 1052 -69.88 -66.76 34.19
N SER A 1053 -70.74 -67.17 33.24
CA SER A 1053 -70.77 -68.54 32.66
C SER A 1053 -69.49 -68.96 31.92
N LEU A 1054 -68.64 -68.04 31.48
CA LEU A 1054 -67.42 -68.31 30.70
C LEU A 1054 -66.14 -67.98 31.48
N ALA A 1055 -66.24 -67.39 32.67
CA ALA A 1055 -65.10 -66.93 33.47
C ALA A 1055 -64.55 -68.00 34.43
N SER A 1056 -65.26 -69.12 34.59
CA SER A 1056 -64.89 -70.24 35.46
C SER A 1056 -64.59 -71.54 34.68
N SER A 1057 -64.35 -71.44 33.37
CA SER A 1057 -63.91 -72.53 32.48
C SER A 1057 -62.48 -72.35 32.04
#